data_AF-A0A7U7W2S5-F1
#
_entry.id   AF-A0A7U7W2S5-F1
#
_cell.length_a   1.000
_cell.length_b   1.000
_cell.length_c   1.000
_cell.angle_alpha   90.00
_cell.angle_beta   90.00
_cell.angle_gamma   90.00
#
_symmetry.space_group_name_H-M   'P 1'
#
loop_
_entity.id
_entity.type
_entity.pdbx_description
1 polymer ?
#
loop_
_entity_poly.entity_id
_entity_poly.type
_entity_poly.pdbx_seq_one_letter_code
_entity_poly.pdbx_strand_id
1 'polypeptide(L)'
;MILKFFLLTIFSLNSLEAATQANYDKTSNAYIIKQHKFNNNDVYDYNLDTYKLLSGKNFYGQMASNKNLSNITLIYDNPKDKAHLNLNKLAFRQHILTPSIKEDIFVVNGFHSFSSVNTALNQLSYIPFLVSAYTFNAKANNNTLVLKAGELSSVYYLKPTDKEVINPKASGLDNKYNFLITPAIARKGEASNNTLNFLKDAYVDMGVENTYTLPLNGAPYILGAFGVDANTNNNTVILNSGSKIDFHTTPYKQSTLGDNIFDERMTHVVGAYTYNGNAKNNKVIIDGASLLVHGPSGAYSTSAATHLGGAFVDVNNNQSYEVSNNSVIINDLKLDLRVDTKNTPLAYNAILVGAVYGGRIIEGNAYRNVIIIKDLQTLLALNTNIEVKALLDFYAGITNNGMANDNVIYMNLKKPFEINFNFTGKDEINLYGGVATKGASRNSINIEGSITQGVTDKKRYDKINIIAAQTLSSKANNNSINISNSNSDIPMFLYAVMSEDGKYYASSANANSIVLDNVKSGRNLTAIIEADNLEKNTIKYNMVQSLSNASNIDKGSKIILRANENANDNTLNIKDYSSAASSNVYIINAKNESANNTFIFDNLALGTASDKREGEIIISAGIAKNTHDNYTHINNLNIDEYKDDSTIIIAASGVYSENDKSYNNTLYLSGNTNIFNNTNIDVLAGSFLQTKKDNNFVSKVLTHKNGTNNHLILNTNIKANIINNFDHYSFILKDDTKAYLNAKEVINLSKDSSINVYTNNNAKNKSFILMQSEKGFVDANNKHLNQKDLQSLLETITKNNQSLHKNIKAKVQKAKYTLSVSKDAKSIVVNLN
;
A
#
# COMPACT_ATOMS: atom_id res chain seq x y z
N MET A 1 -40.30 1.67 8.29
CA MET A 1 -41.24 1.84 7.16
C MET A 1 -42.05 3.11 7.41
N ILE A 2 -41.54 4.26 6.93
CA ILE A 2 -42.30 5.52 6.80
C ILE A 2 -41.97 6.02 5.40
N LEU A 3 -42.99 6.00 4.54
CA LEU A 3 -42.94 6.35 3.13
C LEU A 3 -42.81 7.88 3.01
N LYS A 4 -41.61 8.41 2.75
CA LYS A 4 -41.44 9.81 2.32
C LYS A 4 -41.49 9.85 0.80
N PHE A 5 -42.57 10.41 0.27
CA PHE A 5 -42.74 10.76 -1.13
C PHE A 5 -41.57 11.68 -1.57
N PHE A 6 -40.68 11.17 -2.42
CA PHE A 6 -39.72 11.99 -3.17
C PHE A 6 -40.41 12.48 -4.44
N LEU A 7 -40.77 13.76 -4.48
CA LEU A 7 -41.16 14.42 -5.71
C LEU A 7 -39.92 14.51 -6.63
N LEU A 8 -39.94 13.78 -7.74
CA LEU A 8 -39.04 13.98 -8.88
C LEU A 8 -39.32 15.35 -9.51
N THR A 9 -38.52 16.36 -9.18
CA THR A 9 -38.49 17.61 -9.93
C THR A 9 -37.64 17.41 -11.19
N ILE A 10 -38.32 17.35 -12.33
CA ILE A 10 -37.71 17.33 -13.66
C ILE A 10 -37.22 18.76 -13.94
N PHE A 11 -35.94 19.06 -13.68
CA PHE A 11 -35.33 20.31 -14.12
C PHE A 11 -35.04 20.26 -15.62
N SER A 12 -35.81 21.01 -16.42
CA SER A 12 -35.44 21.38 -17.78
C SER A 12 -34.24 22.35 -17.76
N LEU A 13 -33.57 22.49 -18.92
CA LEU A 13 -32.50 23.48 -19.14
C LEU A 13 -32.91 24.93 -18.85
N ASN A 14 -34.21 25.20 -18.68
CA ASN A 14 -34.76 26.54 -18.38
C ASN A 14 -34.40 27.05 -16.96
N SER A 15 -33.66 26.27 -16.16
CA SER A 15 -33.17 26.68 -14.83
C SER A 15 -31.76 27.32 -14.86
N LEU A 16 -31.18 27.55 -16.05
CA LEU A 16 -29.80 28.00 -16.27
C LEU A 16 -29.69 29.20 -17.25
N GLU A 17 -30.71 30.07 -17.29
CA GLU A 17 -30.73 31.27 -18.15
C GLU A 17 -29.69 32.36 -17.76
N ALA A 18 -28.92 32.19 -16.68
CA ALA A 18 -28.03 33.24 -16.15
C ALA A 18 -26.54 33.09 -16.54
N ALA A 19 -26.13 31.96 -17.11
CA ALA A 19 -24.76 31.78 -17.58
C ALA A 19 -24.51 32.58 -18.87
N THR A 20 -23.33 33.16 -19.02
CA THR A 20 -22.98 33.99 -20.19
C THR A 20 -22.28 33.15 -21.26
N GLN A 21 -22.79 33.16 -22.50
CA GLN A 21 -22.03 32.61 -23.62
C GLN A 21 -20.78 33.47 -23.86
N ALA A 22 -19.59 32.86 -23.88
CA ALA A 22 -18.37 33.57 -24.18
C ALA A 22 -18.35 34.09 -25.64
N ASN A 23 -17.51 35.07 -25.92
CA ASN A 23 -17.43 35.63 -27.27
C ASN A 23 -16.72 34.64 -28.20
N TYR A 24 -17.35 34.33 -29.34
CA TYR A 24 -16.76 33.46 -30.34
C TYR A 24 -15.79 34.24 -31.23
N ASP A 25 -14.52 33.83 -31.23
CA ASP A 25 -13.47 34.34 -32.11
C ASP A 25 -13.33 33.41 -33.32
N LYS A 26 -13.68 33.96 -34.49
CA LYS A 26 -13.61 33.25 -35.78
C LYS A 26 -12.18 32.89 -36.18
N THR A 27 -11.18 33.66 -35.74
CA THR A 27 -9.78 33.45 -36.15
C THR A 27 -9.17 32.24 -35.48
N SER A 28 -9.46 32.04 -34.19
CA SER A 28 -9.02 30.89 -33.41
C SER A 28 -10.03 29.74 -33.37
N ASN A 29 -11.20 29.90 -34.00
CA ASN A 29 -12.32 28.97 -33.93
C ASN A 29 -12.66 28.55 -32.48
N ALA A 30 -12.70 29.53 -31.58
CA ALA A 30 -12.85 29.29 -30.15
C ALA A 30 -13.69 30.37 -29.47
N TYR A 31 -14.36 29.98 -28.40
CA TYR A 31 -14.98 30.88 -27.46
C TYR A 31 -13.92 31.41 -26.49
N ILE A 32 -13.84 32.73 -26.29
CA ILE A 32 -12.77 33.34 -25.52
C ILE A 32 -13.33 34.23 -24.40
N ILE A 33 -12.79 34.02 -23.20
CA ILE A 33 -13.01 34.82 -22.00
C ILE A 33 -11.74 35.64 -21.74
N LYS A 34 -11.84 36.98 -21.83
CA LYS A 34 -10.72 37.94 -21.68
C LYS A 34 -11.14 39.11 -20.81
N GLN A 35 -10.16 39.79 -20.19
CA GLN A 35 -10.31 41.09 -19.52
C GLN A 35 -11.31 41.10 -18.35
N HIS A 36 -11.02 40.33 -17.31
CA HIS A 36 -11.79 40.33 -16.07
C HIS A 36 -11.00 40.96 -14.92
N LYS A 37 -11.52 42.08 -14.40
CA LYS A 37 -11.04 42.72 -13.19
C LYS A 37 -12.19 43.40 -12.46
N PHE A 38 -12.05 43.50 -11.15
CA PHE A 38 -12.90 44.36 -10.32
C PHE A 38 -12.18 45.68 -10.06
N ASN A 39 -12.91 46.78 -10.05
CA ASN A 39 -12.41 48.08 -9.62
C ASN A 39 -12.80 48.33 -8.16
N ASN A 40 -12.23 49.37 -7.55
CA ASN A 40 -12.48 49.65 -6.14
C ASN A 40 -13.97 49.87 -5.79
N ASN A 41 -14.75 50.49 -6.68
CA ASN A 41 -16.19 50.70 -6.50
C ASN A 41 -17.02 49.41 -6.61
N ASP A 42 -16.47 48.36 -7.23
CA ASP A 42 -17.12 47.06 -7.35
C ASP A 42 -16.96 46.24 -6.06
N VAL A 43 -15.86 46.45 -5.34
CA VAL A 43 -15.50 45.66 -4.14
C VAL A 43 -15.84 46.37 -2.83
N TYR A 44 -15.98 47.70 -2.84
CA TYR A 44 -16.20 48.50 -1.63
C TYR A 44 -17.29 49.57 -1.82
N ASP A 45 -18.10 49.76 -0.79
CA ASP A 45 -19.05 50.88 -0.69
C ASP A 45 -18.44 51.98 0.19
N TYR A 46 -18.00 53.06 -0.45
CA TYR A 46 -17.38 54.19 0.23
C TYR A 46 -18.36 55.03 1.06
N ASN A 47 -19.65 54.93 0.78
CA ASN A 47 -20.67 55.67 1.54
C ASN A 47 -21.03 54.94 2.83
N LEU A 48 -21.09 53.61 2.76
CA LEU A 48 -21.42 52.74 3.90
C LEU A 48 -20.18 52.20 4.64
N ASP A 49 -18.98 52.52 4.15
CA ASP A 49 -17.67 52.03 4.64
C ASP A 49 -17.65 50.50 4.82
N THR A 50 -18.23 49.78 3.86
CA THR A 50 -18.42 48.32 3.94
C THR A 50 -18.08 47.60 2.63
N TYR A 51 -17.80 46.31 2.72
CA TYR A 51 -17.53 45.46 1.57
C TYR A 51 -18.79 45.20 0.75
N LYS A 52 -18.64 45.18 -0.57
CA LYS A 52 -19.69 44.70 -1.49
C LYS A 52 -19.48 43.23 -1.79
N LEU A 53 -20.56 42.47 -1.77
CA LEU A 53 -20.58 41.10 -2.28
C LEU A 53 -20.32 41.15 -3.80
N LEU A 54 -19.26 40.49 -4.24
CA LEU A 54 -18.87 40.48 -5.65
C LEU A 54 -19.96 39.84 -6.52
N SER A 55 -20.27 40.49 -7.63
CA SER A 55 -21.14 39.94 -8.68
C SER A 55 -20.27 39.30 -9.76
N GLY A 56 -20.00 38.00 -9.60
CA GLY A 56 -19.24 37.20 -10.56
C GLY A 56 -20.03 36.85 -11.83
N LYS A 57 -19.43 36.05 -12.72
CA LYS A 57 -20.05 35.57 -13.97
C LYS A 57 -19.65 34.13 -14.26
N ASN A 58 -20.62 33.32 -14.66
CA ASN A 58 -20.43 31.96 -15.16
C ASN A 58 -20.37 31.98 -16.70
N PHE A 59 -19.53 31.14 -17.31
CA PHE A 59 -19.33 31.14 -18.76
C PHE A 59 -19.52 29.77 -19.41
N TYR A 60 -20.09 29.79 -20.62
CA TYR A 60 -20.11 28.62 -21.49
C TYR A 60 -19.71 28.90 -22.94
N GLY A 61 -19.28 27.87 -23.67
CA GLY A 61 -19.07 27.91 -25.11
C GLY A 61 -20.38 27.69 -25.89
N GLN A 62 -20.97 26.50 -25.74
CA GLN A 62 -22.32 26.21 -26.25
C GLN A 62 -23.14 25.40 -25.24
N MET A 63 -24.46 25.65 -25.22
CA MET A 63 -25.43 24.90 -24.43
C MET A 63 -26.59 24.47 -25.34
N ALA A 64 -27.04 23.21 -25.21
CA ALA A 64 -28.16 22.72 -26.00
C ALA A 64 -28.96 21.60 -25.31
N SER A 65 -30.26 21.50 -25.66
CA SER A 65 -31.14 20.39 -25.30
C SER A 65 -31.36 19.49 -26.51
N ASN A 66 -31.32 18.16 -26.32
CA ASN A 66 -31.59 17.16 -27.35
C ASN A 66 -30.72 17.30 -28.63
N LYS A 67 -29.57 17.96 -28.52
CA LYS A 67 -28.63 18.21 -29.63
C LYS A 67 -27.22 17.92 -29.16
N ASN A 68 -26.49 17.12 -29.95
CA ASN A 68 -25.09 16.84 -29.68
C ASN A 68 -24.24 18.09 -29.88
N LEU A 69 -23.31 18.32 -28.97
CA LEU A 69 -22.29 19.35 -29.07
C LEU A 69 -20.94 18.68 -29.25
N SER A 70 -20.18 19.16 -30.25
CA SER A 70 -18.84 18.64 -30.51
C SER A 70 -17.90 19.71 -31.03
N ASN A 71 -16.60 19.53 -30.76
CA ASN A 71 -15.52 20.42 -31.20
C ASN A 71 -15.65 21.85 -30.68
N ILE A 72 -16.27 22.03 -29.50
CA ILE A 72 -16.39 23.33 -28.86
C ILE A 72 -15.13 23.59 -28.05
N THR A 73 -14.44 24.70 -28.35
CA THR A 73 -13.27 25.13 -27.59
C THR A 73 -13.59 26.40 -26.81
N LEU A 74 -13.38 26.38 -25.50
CA LEU A 74 -13.44 27.56 -24.63
C LEU A 74 -12.05 27.87 -24.08
N ILE A 75 -11.65 29.14 -24.13
CA ILE A 75 -10.33 29.60 -23.68
C ILE A 75 -10.51 30.71 -22.65
N TYR A 76 -9.95 30.51 -21.46
CA TYR A 76 -9.77 31.56 -20.47
C TYR A 76 -8.36 32.15 -20.58
N ASP A 77 -8.27 33.42 -20.93
CA ASP A 77 -7.01 34.16 -21.13
C ASP A 77 -7.13 35.55 -20.50
N ASN A 78 -6.90 35.62 -19.19
CA ASN A 78 -6.92 36.84 -18.40
C ASN A 78 -5.56 37.06 -17.70
N PRO A 79 -4.47 37.26 -18.47
CA PRO A 79 -3.15 37.44 -17.90
C PRO A 79 -3.14 38.66 -16.97
N LYS A 80 -2.54 38.48 -15.80
CA LYS A 80 -2.31 39.55 -14.83
C LYS A 80 -1.38 40.60 -15.46
N ASP A 81 -1.59 41.88 -15.14
CA ASP A 81 -0.72 42.95 -15.63
C ASP A 81 0.72 42.72 -15.13
N LYS A 82 1.70 42.86 -16.05
CA LYS A 82 3.14 42.71 -15.75
C LYS A 82 3.63 43.67 -14.66
N ALA A 83 2.97 44.82 -14.47
CA ALA A 83 3.27 45.75 -13.38
C ALA A 83 2.91 45.20 -11.97
N HIS A 84 2.11 44.14 -11.90
CA HIS A 84 1.48 43.65 -10.66
C HIS A 84 1.65 42.13 -10.43
N LEU A 85 2.76 41.52 -10.88
CA LEU A 85 3.03 40.07 -10.78
C LEU A 85 3.18 39.46 -9.37
N ASN A 86 3.01 40.24 -8.30
CA ASN A 86 3.15 39.74 -6.94
C ASN A 86 1.78 39.36 -6.37
N LEU A 87 1.60 38.06 -6.05
CA LEU A 87 0.40 37.44 -5.45
C LEU A 87 -0.14 38.21 -4.22
N ASN A 88 0.74 38.90 -3.48
CA ASN A 88 0.38 39.63 -2.27
C ASN A 88 -0.12 41.07 -2.53
N LYS A 89 0.04 41.62 -3.75
CA LYS A 89 -0.44 42.98 -4.06
C LYS A 89 -1.96 42.99 -4.22
N LEU A 90 -2.63 44.00 -3.65
CA LEU A 90 -4.10 44.13 -3.77
C LEU A 90 -4.57 44.23 -5.22
N ALA A 91 -3.82 44.94 -6.07
CA ALA A 91 -4.12 45.05 -7.50
C ALA A 91 -4.08 43.68 -8.21
N PHE A 92 -3.19 42.78 -7.78
CA PHE A 92 -3.17 41.41 -8.29
C PHE A 92 -4.48 40.68 -7.94
N ARG A 93 -4.99 40.82 -6.72
CA ARG A 93 -6.21 40.16 -6.23
C ARG A 93 -7.50 40.67 -6.86
N GLN A 94 -7.48 41.84 -7.51
CA GLN A 94 -8.64 42.37 -8.24
C GLN A 94 -8.70 41.89 -9.70
N HIS A 95 -7.59 41.41 -10.26
CA HIS A 95 -7.51 40.86 -11.62
C HIS A 95 -7.81 39.36 -11.63
N ILE A 96 -9.07 39.01 -11.34
CA ILE A 96 -9.54 37.63 -11.16
C ILE A 96 -10.90 37.45 -11.86
N LEU A 97 -11.28 36.20 -12.11
CA LEU A 97 -12.65 35.85 -12.49
C LEU A 97 -13.31 35.08 -11.33
N THR A 98 -14.50 35.52 -10.92
CA THR A 98 -15.31 34.85 -9.89
C THR A 98 -16.64 34.32 -10.43
N PRO A 99 -17.18 33.21 -9.89
CA PRO A 99 -18.47 32.66 -10.30
C PRO A 99 -19.64 33.54 -9.80
N SER A 100 -20.75 33.49 -10.51
CA SER A 100 -22.03 33.98 -9.97
C SER A 100 -22.65 32.87 -9.12
N ILE A 101 -23.01 33.20 -7.87
CA ILE A 101 -23.69 32.30 -6.92
C ILE A 101 -25.21 32.56 -6.81
N LYS A 102 -25.71 33.61 -7.47
CA LYS A 102 -27.10 34.06 -7.32
C LYS A 102 -28.07 33.26 -8.19
N GLU A 103 -27.60 32.70 -9.29
CA GLU A 103 -28.37 32.03 -10.35
C GLU A 103 -27.46 30.92 -10.98
N ASP A 104 -28.02 29.86 -11.57
CA ASP A 104 -27.33 28.68 -12.20
C ASP A 104 -26.91 27.49 -11.31
N ILE A 105 -27.50 27.30 -10.13
CA ILE A 105 -27.22 26.10 -9.31
C ILE A 105 -28.08 24.92 -9.79
N PHE A 106 -27.44 23.79 -10.08
CA PHE A 106 -28.16 22.52 -10.19
C PHE A 106 -27.76 21.56 -9.07
N VAL A 107 -28.66 20.64 -8.76
CA VAL A 107 -28.53 19.75 -7.62
C VAL A 107 -28.45 18.30 -8.07
N VAL A 108 -27.56 17.54 -7.43
CA VAL A 108 -27.48 16.09 -7.57
C VAL A 108 -27.42 15.45 -6.18
N ASN A 109 -28.02 14.28 -6.00
CA ASN A 109 -27.85 13.51 -4.77
C ASN A 109 -26.58 12.66 -4.91
N GLY A 110 -25.64 12.76 -3.98
CA GLY A 110 -24.35 12.10 -4.10
C GLY A 110 -23.73 11.69 -2.78
N PHE A 111 -22.64 10.93 -2.87
CA PHE A 111 -21.85 10.51 -1.70
C PHE A 111 -20.66 11.46 -1.58
N HIS A 112 -20.85 12.55 -0.86
CA HIS A 112 -19.83 13.59 -0.73
C HIS A 112 -19.09 13.45 0.61
N SER A 113 -17.80 13.12 0.53
CA SER A 113 -16.91 12.98 1.69
C SER A 113 -15.48 12.68 1.25
N PHE A 114 -14.51 13.10 2.08
CA PHE A 114 -13.10 12.72 1.91
C PHE A 114 -12.91 11.20 1.97
N SER A 115 -13.64 10.53 2.86
CA SER A 115 -13.58 9.10 3.09
C SER A 115 -14.40 8.35 2.05
N SER A 116 -13.83 7.27 1.49
CA SER A 116 -14.55 6.29 0.69
C SER A 116 -15.66 5.60 1.48
N VAL A 117 -15.61 5.58 2.82
CA VAL A 117 -16.53 4.83 3.68
C VAL A 117 -17.86 5.58 3.95
N ASN A 118 -17.97 6.86 3.60
CA ASN A 118 -19.23 7.58 3.82
C ASN A 118 -20.33 7.10 2.88
N THR A 119 -21.37 6.51 3.46
CA THR A 119 -22.56 6.02 2.76
C THR A 119 -23.76 6.97 2.86
N ALA A 120 -23.58 8.18 3.39
CA ALA A 120 -24.65 9.16 3.47
C ALA A 120 -24.86 9.85 2.11
N LEU A 121 -26.10 9.76 1.61
CA LEU A 121 -26.55 10.53 0.45
C LEU A 121 -26.88 11.96 0.88
N ASN A 122 -26.18 12.93 0.29
CA ASN A 122 -26.39 14.35 0.53
C ASN A 122 -26.86 15.04 -0.76
N GLN A 123 -27.62 16.12 -0.60
CA GLN A 123 -28.00 16.99 -1.70
C GLN A 123 -26.84 17.95 -2.00
N LEU A 124 -26.27 17.84 -3.20
CA LEU A 124 -25.05 18.56 -3.60
C LEU A 124 -25.37 19.64 -4.61
N SER A 125 -24.93 20.87 -4.35
CA SER A 125 -25.12 22.02 -5.21
C SER A 125 -23.90 22.24 -6.10
N TYR A 126 -24.11 22.23 -7.41
CA TYR A 126 -23.10 22.48 -8.43
C TYR A 126 -23.32 23.82 -9.13
N ILE A 127 -22.24 24.58 -9.29
CA ILE A 127 -22.21 25.81 -10.08
C ILE A 127 -21.37 25.54 -11.33
N PRO A 128 -21.97 25.56 -12.55
CA PRO A 128 -21.24 25.41 -13.80
C PRO A 128 -20.47 26.70 -14.12
N PHE A 129 -19.30 26.86 -13.52
CA PHE A 129 -18.53 28.10 -13.60
C PHE A 129 -17.91 28.31 -14.99
N LEU A 130 -17.13 27.34 -15.49
CA LEU A 130 -16.52 27.37 -16.82
C LEU A 130 -16.80 26.08 -17.57
N VAL A 131 -17.62 26.15 -18.63
CA VAL A 131 -18.09 24.96 -19.36
C VAL A 131 -17.96 25.12 -20.87
N SER A 132 -17.17 24.30 -21.58
CA SER A 132 -17.11 24.44 -23.05
C SER A 132 -18.43 24.00 -23.71
N ALA A 133 -18.93 22.82 -23.38
CA ALA A 133 -20.19 22.29 -23.88
C ALA A 133 -21.09 21.75 -22.76
N TYR A 134 -22.34 22.21 -22.70
CA TYR A 134 -23.37 21.65 -21.81
C TYR A 134 -24.49 21.05 -22.66
N THR A 135 -24.77 19.75 -22.47
CA THR A 135 -25.93 19.10 -23.10
C THR A 135 -26.88 18.40 -22.12
N PHE A 136 -28.18 18.45 -22.40
CA PHE A 136 -29.20 17.58 -21.79
C PHE A 136 -29.80 16.65 -22.85
N ASN A 137 -29.98 15.36 -22.53
CA ASN A 137 -30.50 14.33 -23.43
C ASN A 137 -29.68 14.19 -24.75
N ALA A 138 -28.38 14.46 -24.70
CA ALA A 138 -27.51 14.43 -25.85
C ALA A 138 -26.04 14.21 -25.45
N LYS A 139 -25.15 14.20 -26.45
CA LYS A 139 -23.71 13.95 -26.27
C LYS A 139 -22.89 15.25 -26.31
N ALA A 140 -21.89 15.35 -25.44
CA ALA A 140 -20.90 16.42 -25.42
C ALA A 140 -19.50 15.82 -25.69
N ASN A 141 -19.08 15.83 -26.96
CA ASN A 141 -17.89 15.09 -27.40
C ASN A 141 -16.78 15.98 -27.97
N ASN A 142 -15.52 15.60 -27.82
CA ASN A 142 -14.38 16.27 -28.46
C ASN A 142 -14.28 17.77 -28.12
N ASN A 143 -14.73 18.20 -26.95
CA ASN A 143 -14.68 19.60 -26.52
C ASN A 143 -13.41 19.89 -25.73
N THR A 144 -12.96 21.15 -25.75
CA THR A 144 -11.70 21.55 -25.11
C THR A 144 -11.90 22.81 -24.27
N LEU A 145 -11.46 22.77 -23.00
CA LEU A 145 -11.33 23.93 -22.15
C LEU A 145 -9.84 24.19 -21.91
N VAL A 146 -9.37 25.38 -22.26
CA VAL A 146 -7.98 25.82 -22.04
C VAL A 146 -7.98 26.93 -21.01
N LEU A 147 -7.30 26.71 -19.88
CA LEU A 147 -6.92 27.80 -18.98
C LEU A 147 -5.51 28.23 -19.39
N LYS A 148 -5.42 29.39 -20.06
CA LYS A 148 -4.17 29.86 -20.63
C LYS A 148 -3.34 30.66 -19.64
N ALA A 149 -3.91 31.73 -19.08
CA ALA A 149 -3.28 32.56 -18.06
C ALA A 149 -4.35 33.29 -17.26
N GLY A 150 -4.09 33.51 -15.97
CA GLY A 150 -5.00 34.25 -15.08
C GLY A 150 -5.45 33.43 -13.87
N GLU A 151 -6.20 34.08 -12.98
CA GLU A 151 -6.67 33.50 -11.72
C GLU A 151 -8.18 33.34 -11.69
N LEU A 152 -8.61 32.12 -11.44
CA LEU A 152 -9.97 31.76 -11.08
C LEU A 152 -10.11 31.79 -9.56
N SER A 153 -11.14 32.46 -9.04
CA SER A 153 -11.38 32.53 -7.60
C SER A 153 -12.85 32.44 -7.24
N SER A 154 -13.19 32.01 -6.02
CA SER A 154 -14.57 31.99 -5.53
C SER A 154 -14.88 33.06 -4.49
N VAL A 155 -13.98 34.04 -4.30
CA VAL A 155 -14.14 35.06 -3.25
C VAL A 155 -15.43 35.87 -3.41
N TYR A 156 -16.03 36.16 -2.26
CA TYR A 156 -17.16 37.07 -2.07
C TYR A 156 -16.70 38.50 -1.82
N TYR A 157 -15.53 38.68 -1.22
CA TYR A 157 -15.03 39.97 -0.76
C TYR A 157 -13.55 40.18 -1.11
N LEU A 158 -13.24 41.36 -1.64
CA LEU A 158 -11.90 41.84 -1.92
C LEU A 158 -11.68 43.22 -1.30
N LYS A 159 -10.43 43.55 -0.99
CA LYS A 159 -10.07 44.90 -0.53
C LYS A 159 -9.99 45.89 -1.69
N PRO A 160 -10.39 47.16 -1.48
CA PRO A 160 -10.03 48.24 -2.39
C PRO A 160 -8.51 48.46 -2.39
N THR A 161 -7.97 48.93 -3.50
CA THR A 161 -6.53 49.15 -3.69
C THR A 161 -6.07 50.54 -3.27
N ASP A 162 -6.99 51.48 -3.09
CA ASP A 162 -6.73 52.91 -2.85
C ASP A 162 -6.84 53.33 -1.37
N LYS A 163 -7.28 52.44 -0.47
CA LYS A 163 -7.43 52.70 0.96
C LYS A 163 -7.10 51.46 1.79
N GLU A 164 -6.49 51.65 2.96
CA GLU A 164 -6.31 50.57 3.93
C GLU A 164 -7.62 50.32 4.69
N VAL A 165 -8.09 49.07 4.68
CA VAL A 165 -9.30 48.62 5.36
C VAL A 165 -9.04 47.31 6.12
N ILE A 166 -9.80 47.08 7.19
CA ILE A 166 -9.76 45.83 7.97
C ILE A 166 -10.16 44.64 7.10
N ASN A 167 -9.61 43.44 7.34
CA ASN A 167 -10.00 42.25 6.57
C ASN A 167 -11.52 42.00 6.65
N PRO A 168 -12.16 41.54 5.56
CA PRO A 168 -13.56 41.11 5.62
C PRO A 168 -13.69 39.96 6.61
N LYS A 169 -14.74 40.01 7.43
CA LYS A 169 -15.09 38.94 8.37
C LYS A 169 -15.74 37.78 7.59
N ALA A 170 -15.64 36.57 8.13
CA ALA A 170 -16.40 35.44 7.62
C ALA A 170 -17.91 35.76 7.65
N SER A 171 -18.62 35.40 6.59
CA SER A 171 -20.05 35.70 6.46
C SER A 171 -20.91 34.93 7.46
N GLY A 172 -20.40 33.80 7.97
CA GLY A 172 -21.15 32.85 8.81
C GLY A 172 -22.07 31.92 8.03
N LEU A 173 -22.09 32.02 6.69
CA LEU A 173 -22.86 31.13 5.83
C LEU A 173 -22.13 29.79 5.67
N ASP A 174 -22.81 28.67 5.91
CA ASP A 174 -22.26 27.33 5.66
C ASP A 174 -22.49 26.90 4.20
N ASN A 175 -22.05 27.74 3.26
CA ASN A 175 -22.15 27.43 1.84
C ASN A 175 -21.19 26.28 1.47
N LYS A 176 -21.67 25.34 0.65
CA LYS A 176 -20.93 24.16 0.17
C LYS A 176 -21.07 24.00 -1.33
N TYR A 177 -20.72 25.05 -2.06
CA TYR A 177 -20.83 25.05 -3.51
C TYR A 177 -19.73 24.20 -4.16
N ASN A 178 -20.08 23.46 -5.21
CA ASN A 178 -19.13 22.70 -6.02
C ASN A 178 -18.96 23.41 -7.37
N PHE A 179 -17.83 24.12 -7.54
CA PHE A 179 -17.56 24.95 -8.73
C PHE A 179 -16.98 24.11 -9.86
N LEU A 180 -17.77 23.84 -10.91
CA LEU A 180 -17.35 23.03 -12.04
C LEU A 180 -16.51 23.83 -13.04
N ILE A 181 -15.31 23.34 -13.30
CA ILE A 181 -14.40 23.79 -14.36
C ILE A 181 -14.17 22.59 -15.27
N THR A 182 -14.87 22.55 -16.40
CA THR A 182 -14.92 21.34 -17.25
C THR A 182 -15.16 21.67 -18.73
N PRO A 183 -14.58 20.93 -19.68
CA PRO A 183 -14.93 21.07 -21.09
C PRO A 183 -16.33 20.52 -21.41
N ALA A 184 -16.87 19.62 -20.60
CA ALA A 184 -18.15 18.97 -20.90
C ALA A 184 -19.01 18.70 -19.67
N ILE A 185 -20.29 19.04 -19.78
CA ILE A 185 -21.38 18.56 -18.91
C ILE A 185 -22.38 17.80 -19.77
N ALA A 186 -22.63 16.53 -19.45
CA ALA A 186 -23.68 15.74 -20.09
C ALA A 186 -24.66 15.22 -19.05
N ARG A 187 -25.95 15.48 -19.26
CA ARG A 187 -27.05 14.96 -18.44
C ARG A 187 -27.93 14.05 -19.29
N LYS A 188 -28.15 12.81 -18.85
CA LYS A 188 -28.89 11.77 -19.61
C LYS A 188 -28.30 11.54 -21.00
N GLY A 189 -27.00 11.25 -21.07
CA GLY A 189 -26.28 11.21 -22.33
C GLY A 189 -24.86 10.67 -22.20
N GLU A 190 -23.93 11.33 -22.86
CA GLU A 190 -22.53 10.89 -22.91
C GLU A 190 -21.58 12.09 -23.02
N ALA A 191 -20.45 12.05 -22.31
CA ALA A 191 -19.35 13.00 -22.49
C ALA A 191 -18.08 12.25 -22.84
N SER A 192 -17.62 12.38 -24.10
CA SER A 192 -16.50 11.61 -24.60
C SER A 192 -15.40 12.43 -25.28
N ASN A 193 -14.14 12.02 -25.11
CA ASN A 193 -12.96 12.60 -25.75
C ASN A 193 -12.73 14.10 -25.45
N ASN A 194 -13.18 14.60 -24.30
CA ASN A 194 -13.01 15.99 -23.95
C ASN A 194 -11.66 16.25 -23.26
N THR A 195 -11.13 17.46 -23.38
CA THR A 195 -9.82 17.82 -22.80
C THR A 195 -9.90 19.11 -21.99
N LEU A 196 -9.42 19.07 -20.75
CA LEU A 196 -9.14 20.23 -19.92
C LEU A 196 -7.62 20.44 -19.86
N ASN A 197 -7.13 21.59 -20.32
CA ASN A 197 -5.70 21.86 -20.42
C ASN A 197 -5.32 23.13 -19.67
N PHE A 198 -4.50 23.00 -18.62
CA PHE A 198 -3.95 24.12 -17.85
C PHE A 198 -2.56 24.44 -18.37
N LEU A 199 -2.40 25.62 -18.96
CA LEU A 199 -1.11 26.09 -19.46
C LEU A 199 -0.33 26.83 -18.36
N LYS A 200 0.89 27.21 -18.72
CA LYS A 200 1.76 28.03 -17.88
C LYS A 200 1.05 29.33 -17.48
N ASP A 201 1.10 29.66 -16.19
CA ASP A 201 0.46 30.83 -15.58
C ASP A 201 -1.07 30.75 -15.37
N ALA A 202 -1.68 29.58 -15.62
CA ALA A 202 -3.04 29.29 -15.15
C ALA A 202 -3.06 29.05 -13.64
N TYR A 203 -3.99 29.70 -12.93
CA TYR A 203 -4.09 29.65 -11.48
C TYR A 203 -5.53 29.46 -10.99
N VAL A 204 -5.75 28.52 -10.07
CA VAL A 204 -7.04 28.31 -9.39
C VAL A 204 -6.86 28.56 -7.89
N ASP A 205 -7.46 29.65 -7.39
CA ASP A 205 -7.52 30.10 -5.99
C ASP A 205 -8.99 30.14 -5.53
N MET A 206 -9.62 28.95 -5.47
CA MET A 206 -11.05 28.77 -5.25
C MET A 206 -11.33 27.91 -4.01
N GLY A 207 -12.42 28.21 -3.33
CA GLY A 207 -12.96 27.48 -2.19
C GLY A 207 -13.16 28.34 -0.94
N VAL A 208 -12.87 29.64 -1.00
CA VAL A 208 -12.97 30.56 0.15
C VAL A 208 -13.78 31.81 -0.16
N GLU A 209 -14.46 32.38 0.85
CA GLU A 209 -15.18 33.66 0.72
C GLU A 209 -14.24 34.84 0.56
N ASN A 210 -13.01 34.74 1.07
CA ASN A 210 -11.98 35.75 0.92
C ASN A 210 -10.59 35.14 1.17
N THR A 211 -9.57 35.66 0.50
CA THR A 211 -8.19 35.16 0.60
C THR A 211 -7.45 35.66 1.86
N TYR A 212 -8.07 36.51 2.68
CA TYR A 212 -7.39 37.09 3.85
C TYR A 212 -7.59 36.26 5.13
N THR A 213 -8.80 35.75 5.34
CA THR A 213 -9.18 34.94 6.50
C THR A 213 -9.50 33.48 6.15
N LEU A 214 -9.56 33.15 4.86
CA LEU A 214 -9.79 31.81 4.31
C LEU A 214 -11.03 31.04 4.84
N PRO A 215 -12.18 31.69 5.12
CA PRO A 215 -13.41 30.94 5.43
C PRO A 215 -13.87 30.19 4.18
N LEU A 216 -14.14 28.89 4.31
CA LEU A 216 -14.54 28.06 3.17
C LEU A 216 -15.94 28.43 2.65
N ASN A 217 -16.12 28.46 1.33
CA ASN A 217 -17.42 28.65 0.68
C ASN A 217 -17.82 27.56 -0.31
N GLY A 218 -16.91 26.62 -0.57
CA GLY A 218 -17.11 25.59 -1.57
C GLY A 218 -15.81 24.89 -1.95
N ALA A 219 -15.86 24.13 -3.04
CA ALA A 219 -14.77 23.34 -3.57
C ALA A 219 -14.66 23.50 -5.10
N PRO A 220 -13.46 23.70 -5.66
CA PRO A 220 -13.26 23.59 -7.09
C PRO A 220 -13.26 22.13 -7.56
N TYR A 221 -13.97 21.89 -8.66
CA TYR A 221 -14.07 20.62 -9.37
C TYR A 221 -13.44 20.80 -10.75
N ILE A 222 -12.17 20.42 -10.87
CA ILE A 222 -11.37 20.49 -12.09
C ILE A 222 -11.51 19.16 -12.81
N LEU A 223 -12.36 19.12 -13.84
CA LEU A 223 -12.82 17.86 -14.44
C LEU A 223 -12.59 17.80 -15.95
N GLY A 224 -12.22 16.64 -16.47
CA GLY A 224 -12.22 16.40 -17.92
C GLY A 224 -13.63 16.19 -18.48
N ALA A 225 -14.58 15.75 -17.65
CA ALA A 225 -16.00 15.75 -17.95
C ALA A 225 -16.83 15.58 -16.66
N PHE A 226 -18.07 16.07 -16.69
CA PHE A 226 -19.06 15.86 -15.64
C PHE A 226 -20.33 15.21 -16.20
N GLY A 227 -20.73 14.07 -15.65
CA GLY A 227 -21.89 13.28 -16.08
C GLY A 227 -22.97 13.18 -15.00
N VAL A 228 -24.24 13.28 -15.40
CA VAL A 228 -25.39 12.89 -14.55
C VAL A 228 -26.30 11.96 -15.34
N ASP A 229 -26.47 10.74 -14.87
CA ASP A 229 -27.08 9.64 -15.63
C ASP A 229 -26.44 9.54 -17.02
N ALA A 230 -25.10 9.67 -17.08
CA ALA A 230 -24.36 9.80 -18.33
C ALA A 230 -23.01 9.07 -18.27
N ASN A 231 -22.65 8.41 -19.37
CA ASN A 231 -21.33 7.77 -19.47
C ASN A 231 -20.25 8.83 -19.77
N THR A 232 -19.06 8.63 -19.21
CA THR A 232 -17.91 9.52 -19.40
C THR A 232 -16.71 8.74 -19.92
N ASN A 233 -16.29 8.98 -21.17
CA ASN A 233 -15.27 8.16 -21.81
C ASN A 233 -14.10 8.96 -22.40
N ASN A 234 -12.88 8.49 -22.24
CA ASN A 234 -11.69 9.06 -22.90
C ASN A 234 -11.44 10.56 -22.61
N ASN A 235 -11.91 11.08 -21.47
CA ASN A 235 -11.71 12.49 -21.12
C ASN A 235 -10.35 12.69 -20.45
N THR A 236 -9.72 13.83 -20.67
CA THR A 236 -8.36 14.11 -20.18
C THR A 236 -8.28 15.44 -19.43
N VAL A 237 -7.62 15.45 -18.28
CA VAL A 237 -7.14 16.67 -17.61
C VAL A 237 -5.61 16.71 -17.70
N ILE A 238 -5.06 17.84 -18.11
CA ILE A 238 -3.61 18.07 -18.25
C ILE A 238 -3.23 19.30 -17.44
N LEU A 239 -2.34 19.11 -16.46
CA LEU A 239 -1.75 20.17 -15.64
C LEU A 239 -0.29 20.36 -16.04
N ASN A 240 -0.02 21.36 -16.89
CA ASN A 240 1.34 21.59 -17.39
C ASN A 240 2.20 22.39 -16.41
N SER A 241 3.51 22.35 -16.68
CA SER A 241 4.52 23.07 -15.91
C SER A 241 4.19 24.56 -15.79
N GLY A 242 4.24 25.07 -14.56
CA GLY A 242 3.95 26.46 -14.23
C GLY A 242 2.46 26.79 -14.02
N SER A 243 1.55 25.81 -14.13
CA SER A 243 0.18 25.95 -13.60
C SER A 243 0.14 25.74 -12.08
N LYS A 244 -0.84 26.36 -11.42
CA LYS A 244 -0.97 26.39 -9.95
C LYS A 244 -2.40 26.10 -9.51
N ILE A 245 -2.54 25.35 -8.42
CA ILE A 245 -3.84 25.07 -7.78
C ILE A 245 -3.67 25.25 -6.28
N ASP A 246 -4.49 26.10 -5.67
CA ASP A 246 -4.53 26.30 -4.22
C ASP A 246 -5.41 25.25 -3.52
N PHE A 247 -4.95 24.85 -2.34
CA PHE A 247 -5.65 23.99 -1.40
C PHE A 247 -5.76 24.72 -0.07
N HIS A 248 -6.99 25.11 0.28
CA HIS A 248 -7.25 25.84 1.50
C HIS A 248 -7.41 24.93 2.71
N THR A 249 -7.09 25.48 3.88
CA THR A 249 -7.24 24.82 5.18
C THR A 249 -8.62 24.15 5.29
N THR A 250 -8.63 22.82 5.44
CA THR A 250 -9.86 22.02 5.47
C THR A 250 -10.13 21.56 6.90
N PRO A 251 -11.23 22.01 7.55
CA PRO A 251 -11.60 21.52 8.85
C PRO A 251 -11.79 20.00 8.84
N TYR A 252 -11.52 19.35 9.97
CA TYR A 252 -11.78 17.92 10.13
C TYR A 252 -12.31 17.63 11.51
N LYS A 253 -13.01 16.50 11.63
CA LYS A 253 -13.39 15.88 12.90
C LYS A 253 -12.68 14.53 13.03
N GLN A 254 -12.39 14.11 14.27
CA GLN A 254 -11.90 12.76 14.50
C GLN A 254 -13.05 11.75 14.51
N SER A 255 -12.85 10.62 13.86
CA SER A 255 -13.74 9.45 13.93
C SER A 255 -13.65 8.79 15.30
N THR A 256 -14.55 7.86 15.60
CA THR A 256 -14.48 7.02 16.81
C THR A 256 -13.22 6.15 16.85
N LEU A 257 -12.58 5.92 15.69
CA LEU A 257 -11.34 5.18 15.54
C LEU A 257 -10.10 6.10 15.50
N GLY A 258 -10.30 7.42 15.60
CA GLY A 258 -9.23 8.43 15.61
C GLY A 258 -8.84 8.99 14.23
N ASP A 259 -9.51 8.57 13.14
CA ASP A 259 -9.22 9.03 11.79
C ASP A 259 -9.75 10.44 11.52
N ASN A 260 -9.02 11.23 10.74
CA ASN A 260 -9.46 12.55 10.33
C ASN A 260 -10.51 12.46 9.21
N ILE A 261 -11.71 12.94 9.48
CA ILE A 261 -12.78 13.10 8.48
C ILE A 261 -12.82 14.58 8.10
N PHE A 262 -12.22 14.90 6.95
CA PHE A 262 -12.18 16.25 6.41
C PHE A 262 -13.53 16.71 5.87
N ASP A 263 -13.76 18.02 5.97
CA ASP A 263 -14.88 18.73 5.37
C ASP A 263 -14.93 18.48 3.85
N GLU A 264 -16.14 18.39 3.31
CA GLU A 264 -16.40 18.05 1.91
C GLU A 264 -15.94 19.15 0.93
N ARG A 265 -15.70 20.37 1.41
CA ARG A 265 -15.19 21.50 0.63
C ARG A 265 -13.69 21.38 0.34
N MET A 266 -13.28 20.27 -0.28
CA MET A 266 -11.93 20.00 -0.73
C MET A 266 -11.82 20.07 -2.26
N THR A 267 -10.64 20.38 -2.77
CA THR A 267 -10.40 20.44 -4.22
C THR A 267 -10.36 19.05 -4.86
N HIS A 268 -11.04 18.90 -5.99
CA HIS A 268 -11.04 17.68 -6.81
C HIS A 268 -10.41 17.93 -8.19
N VAL A 269 -9.45 17.11 -8.59
CA VAL A 269 -8.88 17.08 -9.95
C VAL A 269 -9.09 15.69 -10.55
N VAL A 270 -10.02 15.55 -11.49
CA VAL A 270 -10.46 14.23 -11.94
C VAL A 270 -10.63 14.16 -13.46
N GLY A 271 -10.17 13.09 -14.09
CA GLY A 271 -10.34 12.88 -15.54
C GLY A 271 -11.82 12.88 -15.94
N ALA A 272 -12.68 12.24 -15.14
CA ALA A 272 -14.14 12.40 -15.22
C ALA A 272 -14.82 12.16 -13.87
N TYR A 273 -15.91 12.88 -13.62
CA TYR A 273 -16.82 12.60 -12.51
C TYR A 273 -18.20 12.28 -13.09
N THR A 274 -18.81 11.17 -12.69
CA THR A 274 -20.18 10.86 -13.13
C THR A 274 -21.05 10.32 -12.02
N TYR A 275 -22.32 10.71 -12.05
CA TYR A 275 -23.40 10.11 -11.29
C TYR A 275 -24.12 9.11 -12.18
N ASN A 276 -24.31 7.88 -11.69
CA ASN A 276 -25.10 6.85 -12.35
C ASN A 276 -24.66 6.62 -13.81
N GLY A 277 -23.37 6.38 -14.02
CA GLY A 277 -22.81 6.17 -15.35
C GLY A 277 -21.49 5.42 -15.30
N ASN A 278 -21.09 4.86 -16.44
CA ASN A 278 -19.76 4.27 -16.56
C ASN A 278 -18.72 5.36 -16.80
N ALA A 279 -17.50 5.14 -16.29
CA ALA A 279 -16.36 6.00 -16.55
C ALA A 279 -15.19 5.18 -17.09
N LYS A 280 -14.89 5.35 -18.39
CA LYS A 280 -13.91 4.50 -19.09
C LYS A 280 -12.81 5.29 -19.76
N ASN A 281 -11.56 4.82 -19.66
CA ASN A 281 -10.39 5.37 -20.36
C ASN A 281 -10.10 6.87 -20.06
N ASN A 282 -10.58 7.43 -18.95
CA ASN A 282 -10.32 8.82 -18.59
C ASN A 282 -8.92 8.96 -18.00
N LYS A 283 -8.35 10.16 -18.07
CA LYS A 283 -6.94 10.40 -17.78
C LYS A 283 -6.69 11.71 -17.05
N VAL A 284 -5.78 11.68 -16.09
CA VAL A 284 -5.15 12.88 -15.50
C VAL A 284 -3.64 12.83 -15.76
N ILE A 285 -3.07 13.92 -16.24
CA ILE A 285 -1.64 14.08 -16.49
C ILE A 285 -1.15 15.30 -15.69
N ILE A 286 -0.17 15.07 -14.82
CA ILE A 286 0.50 16.13 -14.06
C ILE A 286 1.96 16.20 -14.54
N ASP A 287 2.30 17.33 -15.16
CA ASP A 287 3.57 17.54 -15.86
C ASP A 287 4.26 18.82 -15.35
N GLY A 288 4.52 18.86 -14.05
CA GLY A 288 5.25 19.93 -13.37
C GLY A 288 4.36 21.04 -12.78
N ALA A 289 3.07 20.77 -12.58
CA ALA A 289 2.16 21.68 -11.88
C ALA A 289 2.50 21.79 -10.38
N SER A 290 2.15 22.93 -9.78
CA SER A 290 2.39 23.20 -8.35
C SER A 290 1.08 23.13 -7.55
N LEU A 291 1.10 22.34 -6.49
CA LEU A 291 0.04 22.26 -5.49
C LEU A 291 0.38 23.20 -4.33
N LEU A 292 -0.36 24.29 -4.20
CA LEU A 292 -0.11 25.34 -3.22
C LEU A 292 -0.97 25.09 -1.99
N VAL A 293 -0.36 24.83 -0.84
CA VAL A 293 -1.11 24.80 0.42
C VAL A 293 -1.29 26.24 0.90
N HIS A 294 -2.54 26.69 1.02
CA HIS A 294 -2.86 28.07 1.38
C HIS A 294 -3.35 28.14 2.84
N GLY A 295 -2.46 28.67 3.68
CA GLY A 295 -2.64 28.79 5.12
C GLY A 295 -3.05 30.19 5.58
N PRO A 296 -3.83 30.31 6.67
CA PRO A 296 -4.30 31.60 7.16
C PRO A 296 -3.16 32.41 7.78
N SER A 297 -3.26 33.73 7.64
CA SER A 297 -2.36 34.67 8.30
C SER A 297 -2.43 34.53 9.83
N GLY A 298 -1.27 34.50 10.48
CA GLY A 298 -1.16 34.44 11.95
C GLY A 298 -1.23 33.03 12.56
N ALA A 299 -1.46 31.99 11.74
CA ALA A 299 -1.27 30.60 12.17
C ALA A 299 0.21 30.18 12.08
N TYR A 300 0.57 29.12 12.80
CA TYR A 300 1.88 28.47 12.72
C TYR A 300 1.85 27.18 11.88
N SER A 301 0.66 26.69 11.54
CA SER A 301 0.48 25.49 10.74
C SER A 301 -0.86 25.46 10.04
N THR A 302 -0.96 24.65 8.98
CA THR A 302 -2.22 24.36 8.30
C THR A 302 -2.28 22.92 7.79
N SER A 303 -3.50 22.41 7.59
CA SER A 303 -3.77 21.16 6.90
C SER A 303 -4.89 21.37 5.86
N ALA A 304 -4.65 20.91 4.63
CA ALA A 304 -5.64 20.93 3.55
C ALA A 304 -5.87 19.50 3.03
N ALA A 305 -7.05 19.24 2.46
CA ALA A 305 -7.39 17.95 1.87
C ALA A 305 -7.60 18.05 0.35
N THR A 306 -7.36 16.96 -0.39
CA THR A 306 -7.66 16.89 -1.83
C THR A 306 -7.89 15.47 -2.35
N HIS A 307 -8.60 15.37 -3.47
CA HIS A 307 -8.68 14.18 -4.30
C HIS A 307 -8.12 14.42 -5.70
N LEU A 308 -7.30 13.49 -6.17
CA LEU A 308 -6.84 13.39 -7.55
C LEU A 308 -7.32 12.05 -8.11
N GLY A 309 -7.79 11.98 -9.36
CA GLY A 309 -8.14 10.67 -9.90
C GLY A 309 -8.43 10.54 -11.38
N GLY A 310 -8.29 9.34 -11.93
CA GLY A 310 -8.63 9.05 -13.32
C GLY A 310 -10.13 9.22 -13.56
N ALA A 311 -10.96 8.58 -12.71
CA ALA A 311 -12.40 8.80 -12.72
C ALA A 311 -13.09 8.45 -11.40
N PHE A 312 -14.17 9.18 -11.08
CA PHE A 312 -15.07 8.95 -9.95
C PHE A 312 -16.48 8.65 -10.44
N VAL A 313 -17.09 7.59 -9.89
CA VAL A 313 -18.45 7.16 -10.19
C VAL A 313 -19.27 7.07 -8.90
N ASP A 314 -20.17 8.02 -8.72
CA ASP A 314 -21.16 8.00 -7.65
C ASP A 314 -22.44 7.31 -8.14
N VAL A 315 -23.02 6.45 -7.30
CA VAL A 315 -24.15 5.62 -7.70
C VAL A 315 -25.26 5.64 -6.67
N ASN A 316 -26.35 6.33 -6.98
CA ASN A 316 -27.48 6.52 -6.08
C ASN A 316 -28.77 5.84 -6.55
N ASN A 317 -28.72 5.13 -7.69
CA ASN A 317 -29.89 4.53 -8.33
C ASN A 317 -29.98 3.00 -8.17
N ASN A 318 -29.16 2.41 -7.27
CA ASN A 318 -29.06 0.98 -7.01
C ASN A 318 -28.67 0.10 -8.22
N GLN A 319 -28.14 0.68 -9.29
CA GLN A 319 -27.56 -0.08 -10.40
C GLN A 319 -26.06 -0.26 -10.20
N SER A 320 -25.44 -1.22 -10.86
CA SER A 320 -23.98 -1.35 -10.86
C SER A 320 -23.40 -0.75 -12.12
N TYR A 321 -22.34 0.04 -11.97
CA TYR A 321 -21.58 0.61 -13.09
C TYR A 321 -20.15 0.12 -13.09
N GLU A 322 -19.36 0.64 -14.02
CA GLU A 322 -17.96 0.29 -14.19
C GLU A 322 -17.09 1.56 -14.26
N VAL A 323 -16.02 1.56 -13.47
CA VAL A 323 -14.88 2.48 -13.60
C VAL A 323 -13.68 1.70 -14.12
N SER A 324 -13.33 1.89 -15.39
CA SER A 324 -12.29 1.05 -16.00
C SER A 324 -11.34 1.71 -16.97
N ASN A 325 -10.12 1.16 -17.04
CA ASN A 325 -9.02 1.62 -17.89
C ASN A 325 -8.66 3.10 -17.68
N ASN A 326 -9.03 3.69 -16.55
CA ASN A 326 -8.69 5.09 -16.26
C ASN A 326 -7.24 5.17 -15.78
N SER A 327 -6.61 6.34 -15.95
CA SER A 327 -5.21 6.52 -15.59
C SER A 327 -4.90 7.85 -14.91
N VAL A 328 -3.99 7.81 -13.95
CA VAL A 328 -3.31 8.99 -13.40
C VAL A 328 -1.83 8.87 -13.70
N ILE A 329 -1.26 9.87 -14.37
CA ILE A 329 0.17 9.92 -14.71
C ILE A 329 0.78 11.15 -14.07
N ILE A 330 1.69 10.93 -13.13
CA ILE A 330 2.44 11.98 -12.43
C ILE A 330 3.88 11.93 -12.97
N ASN A 331 4.18 12.79 -13.93
CA ASN A 331 5.53 12.93 -14.49
C ASN A 331 6.44 13.77 -13.58
N ASP A 332 5.86 14.83 -13.00
CA ASP A 332 6.45 15.76 -12.05
C ASP A 332 5.31 16.50 -11.34
N LEU A 333 5.37 16.63 -10.01
CA LEU A 333 4.40 17.37 -9.19
C LEU A 333 5.18 18.12 -8.13
N LYS A 334 4.89 19.41 -7.99
CA LYS A 334 5.58 20.31 -7.07
C LYS A 334 4.67 20.72 -5.93
N LEU A 335 5.26 20.95 -4.75
CA LEU A 335 4.58 21.60 -3.64
C LEU A 335 4.98 23.08 -3.62
N ASP A 336 4.13 23.90 -3.02
CA ASP A 336 4.42 25.31 -2.72
C ASP A 336 3.54 25.77 -1.55
N LEU A 337 3.90 26.90 -0.92
CA LEU A 337 3.20 27.47 0.23
C LEU A 337 2.68 28.86 -0.10
N ARG A 338 1.44 29.15 0.30
CA ARG A 338 0.91 30.51 0.34
C ARG A 338 0.42 30.86 1.74
N VAL A 339 0.92 31.99 2.27
CA VAL A 339 0.44 32.59 3.52
C VAL A 339 0.30 34.09 3.32
N ASP A 340 -0.93 34.58 3.35
CA ASP A 340 -1.28 35.97 3.04
C ASP A 340 -0.93 36.93 4.20
N THR A 341 0.37 37.20 4.40
CA THR A 341 0.95 38.02 5.48
C THR A 341 1.75 39.21 4.96
N LYS A 342 1.83 40.31 5.73
CA LYS A 342 2.67 41.48 5.37
C LYS A 342 4.17 41.13 5.35
N ASN A 343 4.60 40.22 6.22
CA ASN A 343 5.99 39.73 6.34
C ASN A 343 6.01 38.20 6.22
N THR A 344 7.09 37.63 5.70
CA THR A 344 7.30 36.17 5.72
C THR A 344 7.15 35.62 7.15
N PRO A 345 6.35 34.57 7.37
CA PRO A 345 6.22 33.95 8.69
C PRO A 345 7.58 33.53 9.24
N LEU A 346 7.80 33.66 10.56
CA LEU A 346 9.04 33.18 11.20
C LEU A 346 9.14 31.65 11.18
N ALA A 347 7.99 30.97 11.27
CA ALA A 347 7.85 29.53 11.18
C ALA A 347 6.45 29.17 10.64
N TYR A 348 6.36 28.12 9.81
CA TYR A 348 5.10 27.65 9.25
C TYR A 348 5.18 26.20 8.75
N ASN A 349 4.33 25.31 9.27
CA ASN A 349 4.25 23.91 8.82
C ASN A 349 2.93 23.63 8.11
N ALA A 350 2.97 23.28 6.83
CA ALA A 350 1.79 22.98 6.04
C ALA A 350 1.73 21.50 5.64
N ILE A 351 0.54 20.90 5.71
CA ILE A 351 0.29 19.51 5.27
C ILE A 351 -0.83 19.49 4.23
N LEU A 352 -0.54 18.88 3.08
CA LEU A 352 -1.53 18.47 2.10
C LEU A 352 -1.82 16.98 2.30
N VAL A 353 -3.05 16.65 2.69
CA VAL A 353 -3.52 15.27 2.79
C VAL A 353 -4.28 14.94 1.51
N GLY A 354 -3.76 14.02 0.71
CA GLY A 354 -4.32 13.70 -0.60
C GLY A 354 -4.58 12.21 -0.79
N ALA A 355 -5.62 11.90 -1.57
CA ALA A 355 -5.83 10.56 -2.08
C ALA A 355 -5.85 10.57 -3.62
N VAL A 356 -5.06 9.68 -4.22
CA VAL A 356 -4.88 9.53 -5.66
C VAL A 356 -5.52 8.23 -6.10
N TYR A 357 -6.49 8.30 -7.00
CA TYR A 357 -7.26 7.13 -7.45
C TYR A 357 -7.08 6.87 -8.94
N GLY A 358 -6.76 5.64 -9.34
CA GLY A 358 -6.91 5.24 -10.75
C GLY A 358 -8.38 5.27 -11.15
N GLY A 359 -9.23 4.62 -10.34
CA GLY A 359 -10.69 4.67 -10.46
C GLY A 359 -11.39 4.39 -9.13
N ARG A 360 -12.44 5.17 -8.83
CA ARG A 360 -13.29 5.00 -7.63
C ARG A 360 -14.76 4.84 -8.02
N ILE A 361 -15.45 3.88 -7.43
CA ILE A 361 -16.88 3.67 -7.62
C ILE A 361 -17.58 3.27 -6.32
N ILE A 362 -18.80 3.75 -6.10
CA ILE A 362 -19.60 3.35 -4.92
C ILE A 362 -20.24 1.97 -5.14
N GLU A 363 -20.98 1.79 -6.23
CA GLU A 363 -21.68 0.54 -6.56
C GLU A 363 -21.26 0.04 -7.94
N GLY A 364 -20.59 -1.11 -7.99
CA GLY A 364 -20.07 -1.69 -9.22
C GLY A 364 -18.57 -1.92 -9.19
N ASN A 365 -17.94 -1.99 -10.36
CA ASN A 365 -16.62 -2.59 -10.49
C ASN A 365 -15.52 -1.59 -10.91
N ALA A 366 -14.32 -1.78 -10.35
CA ALA A 366 -13.11 -1.04 -10.68
C ALA A 366 -12.11 -1.94 -11.41
N TYR A 367 -11.99 -1.79 -12.74
CA TYR A 367 -11.17 -2.69 -13.56
C TYR A 367 -10.07 -2.00 -14.32
N ARG A 368 -8.85 -2.59 -14.31
CA ARG A 368 -7.77 -2.18 -15.22
C ARG A 368 -7.35 -0.70 -15.09
N ASN A 369 -7.58 -0.08 -13.94
CA ASN A 369 -7.17 1.30 -13.71
C ASN A 369 -5.67 1.34 -13.37
N VAL A 370 -5.00 2.42 -13.76
CA VAL A 370 -3.54 2.52 -13.68
C VAL A 370 -3.10 3.82 -13.01
N ILE A 371 -2.16 3.74 -12.07
CA ILE A 371 -1.42 4.90 -11.56
C ILE A 371 0.04 4.75 -11.98
N ILE A 372 0.61 5.79 -12.58
CA ILE A 372 2.02 5.87 -12.98
C ILE A 372 2.66 7.05 -12.27
N ILE A 373 3.70 6.79 -11.47
CA ILE A 373 4.42 7.79 -10.70
C ILE A 373 5.89 7.78 -11.13
N LYS A 374 6.33 8.87 -11.76
CA LYS A 374 7.73 9.05 -12.18
C LYS A 374 8.49 10.01 -11.28
N ASP A 375 7.83 11.07 -10.83
CA ASP A 375 8.41 12.04 -9.91
C ASP A 375 7.28 12.82 -9.23
N LEU A 376 7.38 13.02 -7.92
CA LEU A 376 6.52 13.94 -7.18
C LEU A 376 7.24 14.40 -5.92
N GLN A 377 7.10 15.69 -5.60
CA GLN A 377 7.62 16.27 -4.39
C GLN A 377 6.67 15.99 -3.21
N THR A 378 7.14 15.29 -2.18
CA THR A 378 6.41 15.10 -0.92
C THR A 378 6.82 16.07 0.19
N LEU A 379 7.96 16.74 0.03
CA LEU A 379 8.48 17.73 0.96
C LEU A 379 9.07 18.91 0.19
N LEU A 380 8.70 20.11 0.61
CA LEU A 380 9.37 21.35 0.25
C LEU A 380 9.77 22.08 1.54
N ALA A 381 11.06 22.15 1.82
CA ALA A 381 11.60 23.07 2.82
C ALA A 381 11.93 24.41 2.15
N LEU A 382 11.20 25.46 2.50
CA LEU A 382 11.48 26.83 2.03
C LEU A 382 12.61 27.48 2.83
N ASN A 383 12.70 27.17 4.12
CA ASN A 383 13.83 27.47 5.01
C ASN A 383 13.80 26.54 6.24
N THR A 384 14.65 26.77 7.24
CA THR A 384 14.74 25.92 8.45
C THR A 384 13.46 25.82 9.27
N ASN A 385 12.55 26.79 9.16
CA ASN A 385 11.34 26.90 9.97
C ASN A 385 10.05 26.83 9.14
N ILE A 386 10.15 26.74 7.81
CA ILE A 386 9.01 26.77 6.90
C ILE A 386 9.07 25.57 5.95
N GLU A 387 8.09 24.67 6.07
CA GLU A 387 7.98 23.48 5.23
C GLU A 387 6.54 23.19 4.78
N VAL A 388 6.42 22.55 3.63
CA VAL A 388 5.19 21.97 3.08
C VAL A 388 5.39 20.48 2.87
N LYS A 389 4.46 19.68 3.38
CA LYS A 389 4.46 18.22 3.26
C LYS A 389 3.22 17.73 2.55
N ALA A 390 3.36 16.69 1.75
CA ALA A 390 2.24 15.95 1.18
C ALA A 390 2.20 14.52 1.74
N LEU A 391 1.07 14.16 2.32
CA LEU A 391 0.73 12.80 2.74
C LEU A 391 -0.26 12.25 1.71
N LEU A 392 0.22 11.38 0.83
CA LEU A 392 -0.55 10.89 -0.31
C LEU A 392 -0.78 9.37 -0.23
N ASP A 393 -2.06 8.97 -0.30
CA ASP A 393 -2.46 7.58 -0.45
C ASP A 393 -2.82 7.29 -1.91
N PHE A 394 -2.41 6.13 -2.42
CA PHE A 394 -2.62 5.74 -3.82
C PHE A 394 -3.50 4.49 -3.92
N TYR A 395 -4.60 4.58 -4.65
CA TYR A 395 -5.55 3.50 -4.86
C TYR A 395 -5.75 3.28 -6.36
N ALA A 396 -5.17 2.22 -6.95
CA ALA A 396 -5.36 1.99 -8.38
C ALA A 396 -6.83 1.70 -8.71
N GLY A 397 -7.50 0.81 -7.97
CA GLY A 397 -8.94 0.62 -8.05
C GLY A 397 -9.60 0.45 -6.69
N ILE A 398 -10.70 1.18 -6.45
CA ILE A 398 -11.50 1.07 -5.22
C ILE A 398 -12.99 0.98 -5.53
N THR A 399 -13.68 0.07 -4.83
CA THR A 399 -15.14 -0.06 -4.85
C THR A 399 -15.71 -0.35 -3.47
N ASN A 400 -16.82 0.32 -3.12
CA ASN A 400 -17.53 0.04 -1.87
C ASN A 400 -18.46 -1.17 -1.99
N ASN A 401 -18.92 -1.49 -3.21
CA ASN A 401 -19.78 -2.64 -3.46
C ASN A 401 -19.55 -3.24 -4.84
N GLY A 402 -18.55 -4.13 -4.93
CA GLY A 402 -18.19 -4.79 -6.18
C GLY A 402 -16.79 -5.36 -6.15
N MET A 403 -16.18 -5.51 -7.33
CA MET A 403 -14.83 -6.07 -7.49
C MET A 403 -13.81 -5.01 -7.94
N ALA A 404 -12.56 -5.15 -7.48
CA ALA A 404 -11.42 -4.35 -7.93
C ALA A 404 -10.33 -5.25 -8.53
N ASN A 405 -10.38 -5.46 -9.85
CA ASN A 405 -9.50 -6.42 -10.53
C ASN A 405 -8.60 -5.75 -11.58
N ASP A 406 -7.45 -6.38 -11.86
CA ASP A 406 -6.54 -6.00 -12.94
C ASP A 406 -5.94 -4.57 -12.80
N ASN A 407 -6.01 -3.96 -11.62
CA ASN A 407 -5.51 -2.60 -11.41
C ASN A 407 -4.00 -2.60 -11.16
N VAL A 408 -3.34 -1.51 -11.56
CA VAL A 408 -1.87 -1.45 -11.54
C VAL A 408 -1.35 -0.13 -10.98
N ILE A 409 -0.34 -0.22 -10.11
CA ILE A 409 0.52 0.91 -9.74
C ILE A 409 1.93 0.66 -10.29
N TYR A 410 2.47 1.63 -11.03
CA TYR A 410 3.87 1.68 -11.42
C TYR A 410 4.53 2.90 -10.76
N MET A 411 5.60 2.66 -10.03
CA MET A 411 6.41 3.71 -9.39
C MET A 411 7.86 3.54 -9.80
N ASN A 412 8.42 4.56 -10.44
CA ASN A 412 9.86 4.67 -10.71
C ASN A 412 10.26 6.11 -10.43
N LEU A 413 10.61 6.37 -9.16
CA LEU A 413 10.88 7.71 -8.66
C LEU A 413 12.25 8.20 -9.14
N LYS A 414 12.28 9.33 -9.83
CA LYS A 414 13.55 10.06 -10.08
C LYS A 414 14.18 10.54 -8.77
N LYS A 415 13.36 10.91 -7.79
CA LYS A 415 13.77 11.33 -6.45
C LYS A 415 12.96 10.58 -5.40
N PRO A 416 13.60 9.85 -4.47
CA PRO A 416 12.90 9.20 -3.37
C PRO A 416 12.18 10.21 -2.48
N PHE A 417 11.13 9.77 -1.80
CA PHE A 417 10.38 10.61 -0.87
C PHE A 417 11.25 11.02 0.33
N GLU A 418 11.34 12.32 0.58
CA GLU A 418 12.05 12.83 1.75
C GLU A 418 11.23 12.61 3.02
N ILE A 419 11.87 12.04 4.05
CA ILE A 419 11.27 11.84 5.37
C ILE A 419 11.80 12.93 6.32
N ASN A 420 10.90 13.65 7.00
CA ASN A 420 11.28 14.70 7.95
C ASN A 420 10.28 14.86 9.12
N PHE A 421 10.73 15.38 10.26
CA PHE A 421 9.89 15.64 11.43
C PHE A 421 8.72 16.57 11.12
N ASN A 422 7.49 16.07 11.19
CA ASN A 422 6.24 16.82 11.08
C ASN A 422 5.44 16.83 12.40
N PHE A 423 4.48 17.76 12.52
CA PHE A 423 3.61 17.86 13.69
C PHE A 423 2.56 16.73 13.78
N THR A 424 2.35 15.95 12.71
CA THR A 424 1.53 14.74 12.74
C THR A 424 2.25 13.56 13.42
N GLY A 425 3.57 13.68 13.65
CA GLY A 425 4.36 12.67 14.34
C GLY A 425 4.54 11.36 13.57
N LYS A 426 4.23 11.33 12.27
CA LYS A 426 4.31 10.12 11.43
C LYS A 426 4.56 10.44 9.96
N ASP A 427 5.33 9.60 9.29
CA ASP A 427 5.50 9.59 7.84
C ASP A 427 4.93 8.27 7.27
N GLU A 428 3.83 8.37 6.51
CA GLU A 428 3.08 7.23 5.98
C GLU A 428 2.96 7.31 4.46
N ILE A 429 3.27 6.21 3.79
CA ILE A 429 3.06 6.03 2.33
C ILE A 429 2.24 4.76 2.15
N ASN A 430 1.05 4.89 1.55
CA ASN A 430 0.16 3.74 1.34
C ASN A 430 -0.14 3.55 -0.15
N LEU A 431 0.12 2.34 -0.65
CA LEU A 431 -0.16 1.92 -2.02
C LEU A 431 -1.14 0.75 -2.01
N TYR A 432 -2.27 0.91 -2.69
CA TYR A 432 -3.33 -0.07 -2.80
C TYR A 432 -3.60 -0.43 -4.26
N GLY A 433 -3.42 -1.72 -4.62
CA GLY A 433 -3.73 -2.24 -5.95
C GLY A 433 -5.25 -2.28 -6.17
N GLY A 434 -5.94 -3.14 -5.44
CA GLY A 434 -7.40 -3.25 -5.47
C GLY A 434 -8.01 -3.33 -4.06
N VAL A 435 -8.97 -2.44 -3.77
CA VAL A 435 -9.76 -2.45 -2.53
C VAL A 435 -11.23 -2.65 -2.90
N ALA A 436 -11.86 -3.70 -2.37
CA ALA A 436 -13.18 -4.11 -2.78
C ALA A 436 -13.95 -4.83 -1.67
N THR A 437 -15.22 -5.16 -1.92
CA THR A 437 -16.02 -5.99 -1.02
C THR A 437 -16.32 -7.38 -1.56
N LYS A 438 -16.30 -7.56 -2.89
CA LYS A 438 -16.68 -8.82 -3.59
C LYS A 438 -15.53 -9.45 -4.41
N GLY A 439 -14.29 -9.03 -4.21
CA GLY A 439 -13.09 -9.65 -4.80
C GLY A 439 -12.05 -8.64 -5.31
N ALA A 440 -10.78 -9.00 -5.19
CA ALA A 440 -9.65 -8.17 -5.62
C ALA A 440 -8.51 -9.04 -6.20
N SER A 441 -8.59 -9.36 -7.48
CA SER A 441 -7.69 -10.31 -8.17
C SER A 441 -6.93 -9.65 -9.32
N ARG A 442 -5.75 -10.20 -9.64
CA ARG A 442 -4.87 -9.76 -10.75
C ARG A 442 -4.36 -8.32 -10.61
N ASN A 443 -4.36 -7.75 -9.41
CA ASN A 443 -3.80 -6.43 -9.18
C ASN A 443 -2.27 -6.52 -9.06
N SER A 444 -1.56 -5.47 -9.47
CA SER A 444 -0.10 -5.44 -9.37
C SER A 444 0.44 -4.09 -8.89
N ILE A 445 1.47 -4.14 -8.08
CA ILE A 445 2.25 -2.96 -7.67
C ILE A 445 3.71 -3.21 -8.03
N ASN A 446 4.26 -2.34 -8.87
CA ASN A 446 5.62 -2.46 -9.39
C ASN A 446 6.40 -1.21 -9.02
N ILE A 447 7.49 -1.39 -8.26
CA ILE A 447 8.35 -0.31 -7.77
C ILE A 447 9.78 -0.55 -8.25
N GLU A 448 10.37 0.47 -8.84
CA GLU A 448 11.77 0.50 -9.25
C GLU A 448 12.44 1.75 -8.66
N GLY A 449 13.63 1.56 -8.08
CA GLY A 449 14.35 2.65 -7.41
C GLY A 449 13.90 2.85 -5.96
N SER A 450 14.68 3.65 -5.22
CA SER A 450 14.44 3.89 -3.78
C SER A 450 13.15 4.65 -3.53
N ILE A 451 12.38 4.20 -2.55
CA ILE A 451 11.08 4.80 -2.18
C ILE A 451 11.29 6.02 -1.29
N THR A 452 12.25 5.95 -0.36
CA THR A 452 12.49 7.03 0.61
C THR A 452 13.97 7.41 0.71
N GLN A 453 14.23 8.63 1.17
CA GLN A 453 15.55 9.13 1.52
C GLN A 453 15.47 10.07 2.73
N GLY A 454 16.53 10.12 3.54
CA GLY A 454 16.75 11.17 4.54
C GLY A 454 17.31 10.66 5.86
N VAL A 455 17.86 11.58 6.66
CA VAL A 455 18.40 11.28 7.99
C VAL A 455 17.43 11.82 9.03
N THR A 456 16.73 10.95 9.76
CA THR A 456 15.89 11.39 10.87
C THR A 456 15.98 10.49 12.08
N ASP A 457 15.82 11.11 13.24
CA ASP A 457 15.53 10.45 14.50
C ASP A 457 14.23 9.64 14.40
N LYS A 458 14.27 8.44 14.97
CA LYS A 458 13.28 7.37 14.81
C LYS A 458 11.89 7.78 15.32
N LYS A 459 10.84 7.65 14.51
CA LYS A 459 9.45 7.69 15.00
C LYS A 459 8.84 6.28 15.06
N ARG A 460 7.93 6.10 16.02
CA ARG A 460 7.23 4.82 16.25
C ARG A 460 6.35 4.44 15.06
N TYR A 461 5.70 5.42 14.44
CA TYR A 461 4.59 5.24 13.50
C TYR A 461 4.95 5.31 12.01
N ASP A 462 6.21 5.55 11.64
CA ASP A 462 6.60 5.58 10.23
C ASP A 462 6.37 4.22 9.57
N LYS A 463 5.76 4.22 8.38
CA LYS A 463 5.49 2.98 7.62
C LYS A 463 5.29 3.25 6.12
N ILE A 464 5.72 2.29 5.32
CA ILE A 464 5.33 2.10 3.93
C ILE A 464 4.45 0.86 3.87
N ASN A 465 3.19 1.03 3.48
CA ASN A 465 2.27 -0.07 3.26
C ASN A 465 2.05 -0.28 1.77
N ILE A 466 2.26 -1.51 1.31
CA ILE A 466 2.05 -1.91 -0.08
C ILE A 466 1.09 -3.09 -0.07
N ILE A 467 -0.15 -2.85 -0.50
CA ILE A 467 -1.25 -3.80 -0.42
C ILE A 467 -1.77 -4.05 -1.83
N ALA A 468 -1.45 -5.21 -2.42
CA ALA A 468 -1.90 -5.51 -3.76
C ALA A 468 -3.42 -5.79 -3.81
N ALA A 469 -3.97 -6.42 -2.77
CA ALA A 469 -5.40 -6.70 -2.68
C ALA A 469 -5.94 -6.67 -1.24
N GLN A 470 -7.15 -6.13 -1.10
CA GLN A 470 -7.94 -6.15 0.12
C GLN A 470 -9.41 -6.36 -0.28
N THR A 471 -10.05 -7.38 0.29
CA THR A 471 -11.47 -7.67 0.02
C THR A 471 -12.19 -8.23 1.23
N LEU A 472 -13.45 -7.84 1.43
CA LEU A 472 -14.27 -8.35 2.52
C LEU A 472 -14.75 -9.80 2.30
N SER A 473 -14.78 -10.24 1.05
CA SER A 473 -15.24 -11.58 0.65
C SER A 473 -14.66 -12.00 -0.70
N SER A 474 -14.97 -13.22 -1.14
CA SER A 474 -14.60 -13.72 -2.48
C SER A 474 -13.08 -13.82 -2.68
N LYS A 475 -12.64 -13.96 -3.94
CA LYS A 475 -11.26 -14.32 -4.31
C LYS A 475 -10.33 -13.10 -4.39
N ALA A 476 -9.09 -13.30 -3.97
CA ALA A 476 -7.97 -12.39 -4.18
C ALA A 476 -6.77 -13.15 -4.79
N ASN A 477 -6.92 -13.53 -6.06
CA ASN A 477 -5.99 -14.42 -6.75
C ASN A 477 -5.09 -13.68 -7.73
N ASN A 478 -3.88 -14.22 -7.94
CA ASN A 478 -2.92 -13.74 -8.94
C ASN A 478 -2.49 -12.27 -8.74
N ASN A 479 -2.51 -11.75 -7.52
CA ASN A 479 -1.99 -10.43 -7.20
C ASN A 479 -0.45 -10.47 -7.09
N SER A 480 0.21 -9.35 -7.40
CA SER A 480 1.67 -9.28 -7.37
C SER A 480 2.21 -7.98 -6.77
N ILE A 481 3.29 -8.09 -6.03
CA ILE A 481 4.14 -6.97 -5.61
C ILE A 481 5.54 -7.25 -6.11
N ASN A 482 6.09 -6.36 -6.94
CA ASN A 482 7.45 -6.44 -7.45
C ASN A 482 8.21 -5.18 -7.06
N ILE A 483 9.30 -5.32 -6.31
CA ILE A 483 10.16 -4.20 -5.90
C ILE A 483 11.59 -4.52 -6.29
N SER A 484 12.22 -3.59 -7.02
CA SER A 484 13.61 -3.76 -7.47
C SER A 484 14.46 -2.53 -7.22
N ASN A 485 15.73 -2.74 -6.85
CA ASN A 485 16.74 -1.70 -6.66
C ASN A 485 16.26 -0.57 -5.72
N SER A 486 15.68 -0.95 -4.59
CA SER A 486 15.01 -0.01 -3.69
C SER A 486 15.61 -0.01 -2.29
N ASN A 487 16.00 1.17 -1.82
CA ASN A 487 16.27 1.42 -0.41
C ASN A 487 15.10 2.18 0.23
N SER A 488 14.77 1.81 1.47
CA SER A 488 13.86 2.53 2.33
C SER A 488 14.49 2.80 3.69
N ASP A 489 14.37 4.02 4.19
CA ASP A 489 14.84 4.41 5.52
C ASP A 489 13.81 4.11 6.63
N ILE A 490 12.56 3.78 6.25
CA ILE A 490 11.45 3.46 7.16
C ILE A 490 10.89 2.04 6.94
N PRO A 491 10.16 1.47 7.92
CA PRO A 491 9.53 0.16 7.84
C PRO A 491 8.73 -0.08 6.56
N MET A 492 8.89 -1.27 5.97
CA MET A 492 8.05 -1.72 4.86
C MET A 492 7.18 -2.91 5.27
N PHE A 493 5.89 -2.80 4.93
CA PHE A 493 4.89 -3.83 5.12
C PHE A 493 4.24 -4.15 3.77
N LEU A 494 4.35 -5.39 3.35
CA LEU A 494 3.94 -5.89 2.05
C LEU A 494 2.81 -6.90 2.24
N TYR A 495 1.69 -6.67 1.58
CA TYR A 495 0.53 -7.55 1.62
C TYR A 495 0.11 -7.90 0.20
N ALA A 496 0.36 -9.14 -0.23
CA ALA A 496 -0.22 -9.58 -1.50
C ALA A 496 -1.75 -9.68 -1.38
N VAL A 497 -2.22 -10.11 -0.20
CA VAL A 497 -3.63 -10.08 0.22
C VAL A 497 -3.67 -9.73 1.70
N MET A 498 -4.41 -8.68 2.06
CA MET A 498 -4.61 -8.22 3.44
C MET A 498 -6.03 -8.52 3.92
N SER A 499 -6.18 -9.00 5.15
CA SER A 499 -7.49 -9.09 5.82
C SER A 499 -7.96 -7.72 6.32
N GLU A 500 -9.27 -7.46 6.28
CA GLU A 500 -9.85 -6.24 6.84
C GLU A 500 -10.16 -6.44 8.33
N ASP A 501 -9.62 -5.57 9.18
CA ASP A 501 -9.76 -5.59 10.64
C ASP A 501 -9.41 -6.93 11.33
N GLY A 502 -8.69 -7.82 10.63
CA GLY A 502 -8.47 -9.20 11.07
C GLY A 502 -9.75 -10.04 11.18
N LYS A 503 -10.86 -9.56 10.59
CA LYS A 503 -12.20 -10.17 10.64
C LYS A 503 -12.65 -10.68 9.30
N TYR A 504 -12.37 -9.94 8.23
CA TYR A 504 -12.82 -10.29 6.89
C TYR A 504 -11.64 -10.77 6.06
N TYR A 505 -11.77 -11.99 5.51
CA TYR A 505 -10.74 -12.65 4.72
C TYR A 505 -11.28 -12.94 3.32
N ALA A 506 -10.39 -12.88 2.33
CA ALA A 506 -10.70 -13.43 1.03
C ALA A 506 -10.93 -14.94 1.17
N SER A 507 -11.90 -15.51 0.45
CA SER A 507 -12.17 -16.96 0.48
C SER A 507 -11.02 -17.79 -0.12
N SER A 508 -10.20 -17.16 -0.97
CA SER A 508 -9.01 -17.76 -1.58
C SER A 508 -8.00 -16.68 -1.93
N ALA A 509 -6.73 -16.98 -1.66
CA ALA A 509 -5.58 -16.31 -2.24
C ALA A 509 -4.73 -17.38 -2.93
N ASN A 510 -4.98 -17.56 -4.23
CA ASN A 510 -4.27 -18.50 -5.07
C ASN A 510 -3.30 -17.80 -6.04
N ALA A 511 -2.08 -18.32 -6.15
CA ALA A 511 -1.04 -17.89 -7.08
C ALA A 511 -0.65 -16.40 -6.96
N ASN A 512 -0.69 -15.82 -5.75
CA ASN A 512 -0.18 -14.49 -5.51
C ASN A 512 1.34 -14.49 -5.36
N SER A 513 1.98 -13.33 -5.60
CA SER A 513 3.44 -13.22 -5.52
C SER A 513 3.94 -11.94 -4.85
N ILE A 514 5.04 -12.06 -4.11
CA ILE A 514 5.86 -10.94 -3.64
C ILE A 514 7.29 -11.21 -4.09
N VAL A 515 7.86 -10.33 -4.90
CA VAL A 515 9.22 -10.45 -5.44
C VAL A 515 10.02 -9.21 -5.07
N LEU A 516 11.11 -9.41 -4.32
CA LEU A 516 12.05 -8.37 -3.93
C LEU A 516 13.43 -8.69 -4.51
N ASP A 517 13.99 -7.75 -5.26
CA ASP A 517 15.31 -7.88 -5.88
C ASP A 517 16.17 -6.65 -5.57
N ASN A 518 17.30 -6.85 -4.88
CA ASN A 518 18.17 -5.77 -4.43
C ASN A 518 17.39 -4.72 -3.58
N VAL A 519 16.83 -5.17 -2.46
CA VAL A 519 15.95 -4.35 -1.61
C VAL A 519 16.48 -4.25 -0.19
N LYS A 520 16.52 -3.03 0.34
CA LYS A 520 16.88 -2.76 1.73
C LYS A 520 15.76 -2.02 2.44
N SER A 521 15.28 -2.59 3.54
CA SER A 521 14.26 -1.98 4.38
C SER A 521 14.83 -1.49 5.71
N GLY A 522 14.50 -0.27 6.10
CA GLY A 522 14.81 0.28 7.40
C GLY A 522 13.88 -0.26 8.48
N ARG A 523 14.43 -0.72 9.60
CA ARG A 523 13.74 -1.10 10.86
C ARG A 523 12.82 -2.34 10.80
N ASN A 524 12.16 -2.64 9.68
CA ASN A 524 11.29 -3.80 9.51
C ASN A 524 11.10 -4.13 8.03
N LEU A 525 11.07 -5.42 7.70
CA LEU A 525 10.54 -5.94 6.45
C LEU A 525 9.52 -7.03 6.77
N THR A 526 8.25 -6.76 6.53
CA THR A 526 7.18 -7.74 6.74
C THR A 526 6.46 -8.03 5.44
N ALA A 527 6.35 -9.30 5.07
CA ALA A 527 5.56 -9.78 3.94
C ALA A 527 4.45 -10.73 4.41
N ILE A 528 3.21 -10.45 4.04
CA ILE A 528 2.02 -11.15 4.53
C ILE A 528 1.10 -11.54 3.36
N ILE A 529 0.47 -12.71 3.47
CA ILE A 529 -0.66 -13.14 2.65
C ILE A 529 -1.72 -13.77 3.55
N GLU A 530 -2.94 -13.24 3.53
CA GLU A 530 -4.05 -13.67 4.37
C GLU A 530 -5.29 -14.04 3.55
N ALA A 531 -5.87 -15.21 3.83
CA ALA A 531 -7.15 -15.66 3.25
C ALA A 531 -7.74 -16.83 4.06
N ASP A 532 -8.89 -17.36 3.65
CA ASP A 532 -9.37 -18.65 4.17
C ASP A 532 -8.55 -19.81 3.61
N ASN A 533 -8.23 -19.77 2.31
CA ASN A 533 -7.41 -20.78 1.64
C ASN A 533 -6.22 -20.14 0.91
N LEU A 534 -5.02 -20.63 1.18
CA LEU A 534 -3.78 -20.20 0.53
C LEU A 534 -3.23 -21.31 -0.36
N GLU A 535 -3.17 -21.07 -1.68
CA GLU A 535 -2.68 -22.05 -2.64
C GLU A 535 -1.64 -21.45 -3.59
N LYS A 536 -0.51 -22.16 -3.80
CA LYS A 536 0.47 -21.81 -4.85
C LYS A 536 1.04 -20.40 -4.77
N ASN A 537 0.99 -19.76 -3.60
CA ASN A 537 1.55 -18.41 -3.43
C ASN A 537 3.09 -18.48 -3.39
N THR A 538 3.74 -17.43 -3.85
CA THR A 538 5.20 -17.39 -4.00
C THR A 538 5.80 -16.13 -3.40
N ILE A 539 6.77 -16.26 -2.50
CA ILE A 539 7.58 -15.14 -2.03
C ILE A 539 9.03 -15.37 -2.44
N LYS A 540 9.63 -14.42 -3.16
CA LYS A 540 10.98 -14.50 -3.71
C LYS A 540 11.82 -13.30 -3.31
N TYR A 541 12.92 -13.55 -2.61
CA TYR A 541 13.92 -12.51 -2.28
C TYR A 541 15.24 -12.83 -2.97
N ASN A 542 15.90 -11.79 -3.50
CA ASN A 542 17.26 -11.85 -4.00
C ASN A 542 18.02 -10.59 -3.54
N MET A 543 19.12 -10.76 -2.80
CA MET A 543 19.90 -9.65 -2.23
C MET A 543 19.03 -8.68 -1.40
N VAL A 544 18.43 -9.21 -0.32
CA VAL A 544 17.48 -8.45 0.51
C VAL A 544 18.03 -8.23 1.92
N GLN A 545 17.82 -7.03 2.46
CA GLN A 545 18.26 -6.70 3.81
C GLN A 545 17.13 -6.08 4.63
N SER A 546 16.92 -6.61 5.83
CA SER A 546 16.05 -6.02 6.85
C SER A 546 16.92 -5.46 7.97
N LEU A 547 17.05 -4.14 8.00
CA LEU A 547 17.82 -3.47 9.04
C LEU A 547 16.99 -3.34 10.33
N SER A 548 17.68 -3.25 11.47
CA SER A 548 17.09 -2.82 12.73
C SER A 548 18.08 -1.95 13.51
N ASN A 549 17.58 -1.28 14.54
CA ASN A 549 18.37 -0.46 15.44
C ASN A 549 18.06 -0.90 16.88
N ALA A 550 19.06 -0.88 17.76
CA ALA A 550 18.99 -1.42 19.13
C ALA A 550 17.77 -0.98 19.96
N SER A 551 17.29 0.25 19.74
CA SER A 551 16.18 0.85 20.48
C SER A 551 14.77 0.42 20.01
N ASN A 552 14.63 -0.52 19.07
CA ASN A 552 13.35 -0.86 18.42
C ASN A 552 13.04 -2.37 18.52
N ILE A 553 12.92 -2.87 19.74
CA ILE A 553 12.66 -4.29 20.04
C ILE A 553 11.30 -4.81 19.53
N ASP A 554 10.34 -3.92 19.24
CA ASP A 554 8.97 -4.28 18.82
C ASP A 554 8.84 -4.58 17.31
N LYS A 555 9.89 -4.38 16.51
CA LYS A 555 9.85 -4.47 15.03
C LYS A 555 10.62 -5.71 14.54
N GLY A 556 9.99 -6.51 13.69
CA GLY A 556 10.50 -7.81 13.23
C GLY A 556 11.03 -7.81 11.80
N SER A 557 11.42 -8.98 11.32
CA SER A 557 11.54 -9.29 9.91
C SER A 557 10.76 -10.58 9.65
N LYS A 558 9.66 -10.47 8.91
CA LYS A 558 8.59 -11.48 8.94
C LYS A 558 8.14 -11.85 7.54
N ILE A 559 7.94 -13.14 7.32
CA ILE A 559 7.20 -13.69 6.20
C ILE A 559 6.11 -14.60 6.77
N ILE A 560 4.85 -14.20 6.61
CA ILE A 560 3.70 -14.90 7.21
C ILE A 560 2.64 -15.14 6.15
N LEU A 561 2.37 -16.41 5.88
CA LEU A 561 1.22 -16.85 5.12
C LEU A 561 0.21 -17.42 6.10
N ARG A 562 -0.96 -16.79 6.22
CA ARG A 562 -1.99 -17.16 7.19
C ARG A 562 -3.30 -17.53 6.53
N ALA A 563 -3.71 -18.78 6.74
CA ALA A 563 -4.98 -19.32 6.28
C ALA A 563 -5.94 -19.58 7.46
N ASN A 564 -7.21 -19.21 7.31
CA ASN A 564 -8.23 -19.61 8.30
C ASN A 564 -8.64 -21.08 8.17
N GLU A 565 -8.39 -21.72 7.01
CA GLU A 565 -8.75 -23.11 6.77
C GLU A 565 -7.53 -23.91 6.31
N ASN A 566 -7.02 -23.70 5.08
CA ASN A 566 -5.95 -24.52 4.48
C ASN A 566 -4.84 -23.70 3.82
N ALA A 567 -3.58 -24.17 3.89
CA ALA A 567 -2.44 -23.56 3.22
C ALA A 567 -1.55 -24.59 2.51
N ASN A 568 -1.72 -24.72 1.19
CA ASN A 568 -1.13 -25.79 0.39
C ASN A 568 -0.29 -25.27 -0.78
N ASP A 569 0.75 -26.02 -1.15
CA ASP A 569 1.60 -25.77 -2.33
C ASP A 569 2.29 -24.38 -2.37
N ASN A 570 2.45 -23.71 -1.23
CA ASN A 570 3.07 -22.38 -1.19
C ASN A 570 4.61 -22.48 -1.19
N THR A 571 5.28 -21.49 -1.79
CA THR A 571 6.74 -21.48 -1.94
C THR A 571 7.35 -20.19 -1.41
N LEU A 572 8.34 -20.32 -0.52
CA LEU A 572 9.29 -19.26 -0.20
C LEU A 572 10.64 -19.63 -0.80
N ASN A 573 11.22 -18.73 -1.59
CA ASN A 573 12.55 -18.88 -2.16
C ASN A 573 13.36 -17.62 -1.87
N ILE A 574 14.20 -17.69 -0.84
CA ILE A 574 14.85 -16.55 -0.21
C ILE A 574 16.35 -16.69 -0.41
N LYS A 575 16.93 -15.82 -1.23
CA LYS A 575 18.34 -15.85 -1.60
C LYS A 575 19.06 -14.58 -1.15
N ASP A 576 20.26 -14.75 -0.61
CA ASP A 576 21.16 -13.66 -0.20
C ASP A 576 20.44 -12.67 0.72
N TYR A 577 19.92 -13.17 1.84
CA TYR A 577 19.05 -12.42 2.74
C TYR A 577 19.65 -12.29 4.13
N SER A 578 19.67 -11.06 4.65
CA SER A 578 20.12 -10.76 6.00
C SER A 578 19.11 -9.96 6.80
N SER A 579 18.96 -10.28 8.08
CA SER A 579 18.12 -9.55 9.01
C SER A 579 18.83 -9.29 10.33
N ALA A 580 18.67 -8.08 10.86
CA ALA A 580 19.12 -7.69 12.19
C ALA A 580 17.95 -7.45 13.18
N ALA A 581 16.74 -7.90 12.84
CA ALA A 581 15.55 -7.70 13.68
C ALA A 581 15.55 -8.59 14.94
N SER A 582 14.91 -8.13 16.01
CA SER A 582 14.72 -8.93 17.24
C SER A 582 13.84 -10.16 16.97
N SER A 583 12.80 -10.02 16.15
CA SER A 583 11.86 -11.10 15.81
C SER A 583 11.98 -11.48 14.34
N ASN A 584 12.53 -12.67 14.06
CA ASN A 584 12.70 -13.23 12.72
C ASN A 584 11.75 -14.42 12.53
N VAL A 585 10.63 -14.21 11.84
CA VAL A 585 9.56 -15.22 11.76
C VAL A 585 9.20 -15.52 10.31
N TYR A 586 9.39 -16.78 9.91
CA TYR A 586 9.11 -17.29 8.57
C TYR A 586 8.20 -18.49 8.70
N ILE A 587 6.89 -18.30 8.52
CA ILE A 587 5.90 -19.34 8.75
C ILE A 587 4.78 -19.35 7.71
N ILE A 588 4.30 -20.55 7.43
CA ILE A 588 2.97 -20.77 6.86
C ILE A 588 2.12 -21.37 7.97
N ASN A 589 0.97 -20.76 8.28
CA ASN A 589 0.03 -21.32 9.23
C ASN A 589 -1.39 -21.42 8.65
N ALA A 590 -2.08 -22.48 9.04
CA ALA A 590 -3.45 -22.76 8.68
C ALA A 590 -4.16 -23.38 9.87
N LYS A 591 -5.49 -23.38 9.90
CA LYS A 591 -6.26 -23.99 10.98
C LYS A 591 -6.35 -25.51 10.84
N ASN A 592 -6.66 -26.01 9.64
CA ASN A 592 -6.94 -27.43 9.42
C ASN A 592 -5.76 -28.13 8.77
N GLU A 593 -5.30 -27.65 7.61
CA GLU A 593 -4.28 -28.34 6.83
C GLU A 593 -3.19 -27.38 6.33
N SER A 594 -1.94 -27.82 6.43
CA SER A 594 -0.81 -27.17 5.76
C SER A 594 0.10 -28.21 5.13
N ALA A 595 0.05 -28.32 3.80
CA ALA A 595 0.69 -29.40 3.07
C ALA A 595 1.45 -28.96 1.81
N ASN A 596 2.46 -29.75 1.41
CA ASN A 596 3.25 -29.54 0.19
C ASN A 596 3.94 -28.17 0.08
N ASN A 597 4.12 -27.46 1.20
CA ASN A 597 4.75 -26.16 1.18
C ASN A 597 6.28 -26.31 1.13
N THR A 598 6.94 -25.38 0.44
CA THR A 598 8.38 -25.43 0.19
C THR A 598 9.05 -24.14 0.65
N PHE A 599 9.96 -24.24 1.60
CA PHE A 599 10.89 -23.18 1.97
C PHE A 599 12.29 -23.50 1.44
N ILE A 600 12.88 -22.56 0.71
CA ILE A 600 14.26 -22.62 0.25
C ILE A 600 14.93 -21.33 0.69
N PHE A 601 15.94 -21.46 1.53
CA PHE A 601 16.84 -20.39 1.94
C PHE A 601 18.23 -20.68 1.38
N ASP A 602 18.81 -19.72 0.66
CA ASP A 602 20.17 -19.79 0.13
C ASP A 602 20.94 -18.55 0.58
N ASN A 603 21.92 -18.73 1.47
CA ASN A 603 22.64 -17.67 2.17
C ASN A 603 21.73 -16.83 3.09
N LEU A 604 21.35 -17.43 4.22
CA LEU A 604 20.54 -16.81 5.26
C LEU A 604 21.40 -16.32 6.42
N ALA A 605 21.35 -15.02 6.73
CA ALA A 605 22.02 -14.43 7.90
C ALA A 605 21.00 -13.79 8.84
N LEU A 606 20.93 -14.25 10.08
CA LEU A 606 19.99 -13.77 11.09
C LEU A 606 20.75 -13.28 12.33
N GLY A 607 20.43 -12.09 12.79
CA GLY A 607 20.94 -11.53 14.03
C GLY A 607 19.94 -10.56 14.64
N THR A 608 20.33 -9.97 15.76
CA THR A 608 19.55 -8.95 16.46
C THR A 608 20.40 -7.72 16.75
N ALA A 609 19.90 -6.56 16.37
CA ALA A 609 20.51 -5.28 16.70
C ALA A 609 20.26 -4.87 18.16
N SER A 610 19.47 -5.63 18.94
CA SER A 610 19.18 -5.35 20.34
C SER A 610 20.45 -5.32 21.20
N ASP A 611 20.58 -4.29 22.06
CA ASP A 611 21.71 -4.20 23.00
C ASP A 611 21.73 -5.36 24.00
N LYS A 612 20.54 -5.91 24.33
CA LYS A 612 20.39 -7.10 25.19
C LYS A 612 20.66 -8.40 24.45
N ARG A 613 20.72 -8.37 23.12
CA ARG A 613 20.79 -9.56 22.25
C ARG A 613 19.63 -10.55 22.44
N GLU A 614 18.47 -10.07 22.91
CA GLU A 614 17.24 -10.86 23.02
C GLU A 614 16.50 -10.94 21.67
N GLY A 615 15.74 -12.01 21.45
CA GLY A 615 14.91 -12.15 20.25
C GLY A 615 14.37 -13.55 19.97
N GLU A 616 13.73 -13.71 18.81
CA GLU A 616 13.22 -14.99 18.33
C GLU A 616 13.62 -15.26 16.87
N ILE A 617 13.85 -16.54 16.58
CA ILE A 617 13.93 -17.08 15.21
C ILE A 617 12.94 -18.24 15.12
N ILE A 618 11.98 -18.16 14.22
CA ILE A 618 11.03 -19.25 13.96
C ILE A 618 10.97 -19.50 12.45
N ILE A 619 11.35 -20.72 12.04
CA ILE A 619 11.24 -21.19 10.65
C ILE A 619 10.36 -22.45 10.63
N SER A 620 9.25 -22.41 9.90
CA SER A 620 8.37 -23.57 9.69
C SER A 620 7.59 -23.46 8.39
N ALA A 621 7.68 -24.47 7.52
CA ALA A 621 6.96 -24.49 6.25
C ALA A 621 5.47 -24.85 6.40
N GLY A 622 5.00 -25.21 7.59
CA GLY A 622 3.57 -25.43 7.81
C GLY A 622 3.20 -25.61 9.28
N ILE A 623 2.16 -24.94 9.76
CA ILE A 623 1.61 -25.09 11.11
C ILE A 623 0.10 -25.25 11.03
N ALA A 624 -0.43 -26.42 11.42
CA ALA A 624 -1.85 -26.74 11.35
C ALA A 624 -2.22 -27.96 12.21
N LYS A 625 -3.52 -28.31 12.27
CA LYS A 625 -3.97 -29.60 12.86
C LYS A 625 -3.47 -30.83 12.09
N ASN A 626 -3.28 -30.69 10.78
CA ASN A 626 -2.74 -31.69 9.89
C ASN A 626 -1.62 -31.05 9.05
N THR A 627 -0.37 -31.45 9.29
CA THR A 627 0.80 -30.94 8.55
C THR A 627 1.55 -32.08 7.86
N HIS A 628 1.72 -32.01 6.55
CA HIS A 628 2.42 -33.07 5.85
C HIS A 628 3.07 -32.67 4.54
N ASP A 629 4.07 -33.46 4.15
CA ASP A 629 4.80 -33.31 2.89
C ASP A 629 5.44 -31.91 2.71
N ASN A 630 5.67 -31.18 3.81
CA ASN A 630 6.34 -29.87 3.77
C ASN A 630 7.86 -30.07 3.67
N TYR A 631 8.51 -29.20 2.91
CA TYR A 631 9.95 -29.27 2.64
C TYR A 631 10.62 -27.94 2.99
N THR A 632 11.54 -27.97 3.96
CA THR A 632 12.39 -26.83 4.32
C THR A 632 13.83 -27.15 3.97
N HIS A 633 14.46 -26.32 3.13
CA HIS A 633 15.88 -26.38 2.80
C HIS A 633 16.56 -25.07 3.19
N ILE A 634 17.59 -25.16 4.02
CA ILE A 634 18.46 -24.04 4.36
C ILE A 634 19.88 -24.39 3.89
N ASN A 635 20.33 -23.72 2.83
CA ASN A 635 21.70 -23.76 2.36
C ASN A 635 22.43 -22.51 2.86
N ASN A 636 23.54 -22.71 3.59
CA ASN A 636 24.30 -21.64 4.23
C ASN A 636 23.49 -20.84 5.26
N LEU A 637 23.69 -21.17 6.55
CA LEU A 637 23.01 -20.54 7.67
C LEU A 637 24.02 -19.81 8.55
N ASN A 638 23.77 -18.54 8.82
CA ASN A 638 24.50 -17.76 9.82
C ASN A 638 23.52 -17.22 10.87
N ILE A 639 23.76 -17.55 12.14
CA ILE A 639 23.01 -17.01 13.29
C ILE A 639 24.01 -16.30 14.19
N ASP A 640 23.81 -14.99 14.34
CA ASP A 640 24.62 -14.13 15.21
C ASP A 640 24.29 -14.34 16.71
N GLU A 641 24.88 -13.54 17.58
CA GLU A 641 24.69 -13.62 19.03
C GLU A 641 23.24 -13.37 19.45
N TYR A 642 22.64 -14.40 20.09
CA TYR A 642 21.42 -14.30 20.89
C TYR A 642 21.71 -14.70 22.35
N LYS A 643 21.21 -13.92 23.31
CA LYS A 643 21.30 -14.10 24.78
C LYS A 643 19.89 -14.08 25.39
N ASP A 644 19.76 -14.36 26.70
CA ASP A 644 18.61 -14.11 27.60
C ASP A 644 17.19 -14.20 27.00
N ASP A 645 16.31 -15.07 27.53
CA ASP A 645 14.89 -15.21 27.10
C ASP A 645 14.65 -15.36 25.57
N SER A 646 15.70 -15.64 24.79
CA SER A 646 15.61 -15.86 23.34
C SER A 646 15.05 -17.24 22.99
N THR A 647 14.41 -17.36 21.83
CA THR A 647 13.87 -18.63 21.32
C THR A 647 14.24 -18.85 19.86
N ILE A 648 14.99 -19.92 19.58
CA ILE A 648 15.41 -20.29 18.22
C ILE A 648 14.84 -21.67 17.86
N ILE A 649 13.90 -21.69 16.91
CA ILE A 649 13.22 -22.90 16.44
C ILE A 649 13.34 -23.01 14.92
N ILE A 650 13.87 -24.14 14.48
CA ILE A 650 13.95 -24.50 13.07
C ILE A 650 13.25 -25.85 12.90
N ALA A 651 12.14 -25.85 12.19
CA ALA A 651 11.35 -27.04 11.97
C ALA A 651 10.84 -27.16 10.53
N ALA A 652 10.53 -28.39 10.11
CA ALA A 652 9.83 -28.61 8.84
C ALA A 652 8.35 -28.23 8.96
N SER A 653 7.72 -28.52 10.12
CA SER A 653 6.32 -28.20 10.40
C SER A 653 6.07 -27.90 11.88
N GLY A 654 4.82 -27.61 12.25
CA GLY A 654 4.32 -27.50 13.62
C GLY A 654 2.83 -27.84 13.75
N VAL A 655 2.35 -28.05 14.97
CA VAL A 655 0.96 -28.40 15.28
C VAL A 655 0.43 -27.61 16.48
N TYR A 656 -0.90 -27.51 16.65
CA TYR A 656 -1.49 -26.73 17.76
C TYR A 656 -1.77 -27.55 19.02
N SER A 657 -1.93 -28.87 18.87
CA SER A 657 -2.19 -29.81 19.95
C SER A 657 -1.29 -31.03 19.85
N GLU A 658 -1.01 -31.67 20.99
CA GLU A 658 -0.30 -32.95 20.99
C GLU A 658 -1.05 -34.06 20.24
N ASN A 659 -2.36 -33.94 20.03
CA ASN A 659 -3.14 -34.95 19.29
C ASN A 659 -3.16 -34.72 17.78
N ASP A 660 -2.67 -33.57 17.32
CA ASP A 660 -2.63 -33.23 15.91
C ASP A 660 -1.60 -34.08 15.14
N LYS A 661 -1.75 -34.10 13.81
CA LYS A 661 -0.96 -34.95 12.91
C LYS A 661 0.12 -34.14 12.23
N SER A 662 1.34 -34.69 12.25
CA SER A 662 2.47 -34.19 11.48
C SER A 662 3.26 -35.36 10.93
N TYR A 663 3.39 -35.46 9.60
CA TYR A 663 4.04 -36.59 8.94
C TYR A 663 4.64 -36.25 7.56
N ASN A 664 5.59 -37.04 7.07
CA ASN A 664 6.29 -36.86 5.78
C ASN A 664 7.01 -35.51 5.60
N ASN A 665 7.24 -34.74 6.66
CA ASN A 665 7.89 -33.44 6.55
C ASN A 665 9.41 -33.61 6.48
N THR A 666 10.09 -32.81 5.64
CA THR A 666 11.53 -32.88 5.43
C THR A 666 12.22 -31.58 5.82
N LEU A 667 13.25 -31.67 6.66
CA LEU A 667 14.18 -30.58 6.94
C LEU A 667 15.55 -30.94 6.37
N TYR A 668 16.06 -30.12 5.46
CA TYR A 668 17.38 -30.27 4.86
C TYR A 668 18.29 -29.08 5.19
N LEU A 669 19.40 -29.32 5.86
CA LEU A 669 20.43 -28.31 6.13
C LEU A 669 21.71 -28.64 5.35
N SER A 670 22.23 -27.66 4.60
CA SER A 670 23.42 -27.83 3.76
C SER A 670 24.33 -26.61 3.74
N GLY A 671 25.49 -26.76 3.11
CA GLY A 671 26.47 -25.68 2.99
C GLY A 671 27.25 -25.46 4.28
N ASN A 672 27.50 -24.19 4.62
CA ASN A 672 28.17 -23.75 5.83
C ASN A 672 27.15 -23.37 6.91
N THR A 673 27.35 -23.83 8.14
CA THR A 673 26.50 -23.44 9.27
C THR A 673 27.33 -22.80 10.36
N ASN A 674 27.13 -21.50 10.55
CA ASN A 674 27.84 -20.69 11.52
C ASN A 674 26.83 -20.20 12.56
N ILE A 675 26.98 -20.64 13.81
CA ILE A 675 26.18 -20.16 14.94
C ILE A 675 27.14 -19.53 15.92
N PHE A 676 26.83 -18.32 16.37
CA PHE A 676 27.67 -17.59 17.33
C PHE A 676 27.91 -18.41 18.60
N ASN A 677 29.10 -18.27 19.18
CA ASN A 677 29.48 -19.01 20.38
C ASN A 677 28.49 -18.74 21.53
N ASN A 678 28.03 -19.80 22.19
CA ASN A 678 27.02 -19.80 23.26
C ASN A 678 25.57 -19.55 22.82
N THR A 679 25.31 -19.21 21.55
CA THR A 679 23.96 -19.25 20.98
C THR A 679 23.61 -20.69 20.61
N ASN A 680 22.41 -21.15 20.97
CA ASN A 680 21.96 -22.50 20.69
C ASN A 680 20.60 -22.45 20.00
N ILE A 681 20.39 -23.35 19.03
CA ILE A 681 19.04 -23.64 18.53
C ILE A 681 18.30 -24.38 19.64
N ASP A 682 17.17 -23.88 20.11
CA ASP A 682 16.41 -24.51 21.18
C ASP A 682 15.75 -25.80 20.69
N VAL A 683 15.14 -25.75 19.52
CA VAL A 683 14.44 -26.90 18.93
C VAL A 683 14.78 -27.03 17.45
N LEU A 684 15.36 -28.17 17.09
CA LEU A 684 15.49 -28.64 15.71
C LEU A 684 14.54 -29.83 15.53
N ALA A 685 13.48 -29.70 14.74
CA ALA A 685 12.45 -30.73 14.72
C ALA A 685 11.76 -30.98 13.36
N GLY A 686 11.22 -32.20 13.20
CA GLY A 686 10.25 -32.46 12.13
C GLY A 686 8.95 -31.72 12.38
N SER A 687 8.55 -31.65 13.66
CA SER A 687 7.39 -30.90 14.14
C SER A 687 7.56 -30.38 15.56
N PHE A 688 6.97 -29.22 15.85
CA PHE A 688 6.93 -28.61 17.17
C PHE A 688 5.48 -28.26 17.57
N LEU A 689 5.26 -27.97 18.85
CA LEU A 689 3.95 -27.59 19.37
C LEU A 689 3.85 -26.06 19.45
N GLN A 690 2.88 -25.47 18.75
CA GLN A 690 2.57 -24.05 18.86
C GLN A 690 1.30 -23.86 19.67
N THR A 691 1.43 -23.41 20.91
CA THR A 691 0.27 -23.12 21.78
C THR A 691 -0.04 -21.65 21.81
N LYS A 692 -1.32 -21.28 21.86
CA LYS A 692 -1.72 -19.91 22.14
C LYS A 692 -1.74 -19.69 23.66
N LYS A 693 -0.99 -18.71 24.15
CA LYS A 693 -1.02 -18.25 25.54
C LYS A 693 -1.34 -16.77 25.54
N ASP A 694 -2.46 -16.40 26.15
CA ASP A 694 -3.05 -15.06 26.06
C ASP A 694 -3.25 -14.64 24.58
N ASN A 695 -2.56 -13.58 24.15
CA ASN A 695 -2.58 -13.08 22.77
C ASN A 695 -1.35 -13.48 21.95
N ASN A 696 -0.40 -14.24 22.52
CA ASN A 696 0.85 -14.62 21.87
C ASN A 696 0.89 -16.12 21.58
N PHE A 697 1.55 -16.48 20.48
CA PHE A 697 1.90 -17.88 20.23
C PHE A 697 3.20 -18.20 20.93
N VAL A 698 3.21 -19.29 21.69
CA VAL A 698 4.37 -19.83 22.37
C VAL A 698 4.68 -21.19 21.76
N SER A 699 5.86 -21.28 21.17
CA SER A 699 6.37 -22.50 20.58
C SER A 699 7.06 -23.35 21.65
N LYS A 700 6.80 -24.65 21.64
CA LYS A 700 7.30 -25.64 22.59
C LYS A 700 7.71 -26.92 21.87
N VAL A 701 8.48 -27.74 22.57
CA VAL A 701 8.82 -29.09 22.12
C VAL A 701 7.55 -29.94 22.07
N LEU A 702 7.33 -30.64 20.97
CA LEU A 702 6.26 -31.63 20.83
C LEU A 702 6.73 -32.98 21.37
N THR A 703 5.92 -33.70 22.15
CA THR A 703 6.26 -35.08 22.56
C THR A 703 6.53 -35.96 21.34
N HIS A 704 7.61 -36.76 21.36
CA HIS A 704 7.99 -37.61 20.23
C HIS A 704 6.88 -38.60 19.89
N LYS A 705 6.56 -38.73 18.59
CA LYS A 705 5.63 -39.74 18.05
C LYS A 705 6.37 -40.53 16.99
N ASN A 706 6.34 -41.86 17.08
CA ASN A 706 6.92 -42.73 16.07
C ASN A 706 5.99 -42.87 14.85
N GLY A 707 6.55 -43.17 13.68
CA GLY A 707 5.76 -43.48 12.48
C GLY A 707 5.18 -42.23 11.79
N THR A 708 5.78 -41.08 12.05
CA THR A 708 5.52 -39.82 11.35
C THR A 708 6.18 -39.78 9.97
N ASN A 709 7.19 -40.60 9.69
CA ASN A 709 7.97 -40.54 8.45
C ASN A 709 8.59 -39.14 8.20
N ASN A 710 8.82 -38.36 9.26
CA ASN A 710 9.53 -37.07 9.17
C ASN A 710 11.03 -37.30 8.99
N HIS A 711 11.68 -36.48 8.15
CA HIS A 711 13.05 -36.71 7.69
C HIS A 711 13.96 -35.51 7.96
N LEU A 712 15.05 -35.74 8.70
CA LEU A 712 16.18 -34.81 8.80
C LEU A 712 17.29 -35.20 7.82
N ILE A 713 17.72 -34.26 6.99
CA ILE A 713 18.81 -34.45 6.04
C ILE A 713 19.90 -33.42 6.33
N LEU A 714 21.15 -33.87 6.46
CA LEU A 714 22.29 -33.01 6.81
C LEU A 714 23.44 -33.19 5.84
N ASN A 715 23.92 -32.07 5.31
CA ASN A 715 25.20 -31.95 4.61
C ASN A 715 26.17 -30.99 5.34
N THR A 716 25.80 -30.58 6.55
CA THR A 716 26.51 -29.63 7.40
C THR A 716 26.45 -30.11 8.86
N ASN A 717 27.29 -29.55 9.71
CA ASN A 717 27.21 -29.73 11.15
C ASN A 717 26.15 -28.81 11.78
N ILE A 718 25.36 -29.33 12.70
CA ILE A 718 24.38 -28.55 13.46
C ILE A 718 24.39 -28.94 14.93
N LYS A 719 24.16 -27.96 15.81
CA LYS A 719 24.01 -28.15 17.25
C LYS A 719 22.69 -27.53 17.72
N ALA A 720 21.90 -28.29 18.46
CA ALA A 720 20.66 -27.85 19.08
C ALA A 720 20.58 -28.32 20.55
N ASN A 721 19.74 -27.68 21.35
CA ASN A 721 19.40 -28.18 22.68
C ASN A 721 18.60 -29.48 22.53
N ILE A 722 17.52 -29.44 21.73
CA ILE A 722 16.60 -30.58 21.52
C ILE A 722 16.49 -30.90 20.03
N ILE A 723 16.57 -32.20 19.72
CA ILE A 723 16.29 -32.77 18.40
C ILE A 723 15.10 -33.71 18.54
N ASN A 724 14.04 -33.49 17.77
CA ASN A 724 12.82 -34.26 17.99
C ASN A 724 11.95 -34.45 16.74
N ASN A 725 11.03 -35.41 16.82
CA ASN A 725 9.98 -35.70 15.85
C ASN A 725 10.53 -36.00 14.43
N PHE A 726 11.64 -36.74 14.36
CA PHE A 726 12.19 -37.31 13.13
C PHE A 726 12.23 -38.84 13.25
N ASP A 727 11.79 -39.54 12.22
CA ASP A 727 11.96 -40.99 12.09
C ASP A 727 13.17 -41.32 11.20
N HIS A 728 13.44 -40.49 10.20
CA HIS A 728 14.49 -40.74 9.22
C HIS A 728 15.59 -39.69 9.32
N TYR A 729 16.84 -40.17 9.22
CA TYR A 729 18.04 -39.35 9.22
C TYR A 729 18.89 -39.70 8.01
N SER A 730 19.27 -38.69 7.22
CA SER A 730 20.19 -38.87 6.09
C SER A 730 21.38 -37.93 6.21
N PHE A 731 22.58 -38.46 6.01
CA PHE A 731 23.83 -37.72 6.10
C PHE A 731 24.54 -37.74 4.74
N ILE A 732 24.84 -36.56 4.21
CA ILE A 732 25.66 -36.39 3.01
C ILE A 732 27.05 -35.95 3.47
N LEU A 733 28.00 -36.89 3.43
CA LEU A 733 29.31 -36.74 4.06
C LEU A 733 30.24 -35.77 3.30
N LYS A 734 31.12 -35.11 4.07
CA LYS A 734 32.21 -34.19 3.72
C LYS A 734 33.41 -34.53 4.60
N ASP A 735 34.62 -34.34 4.09
CA ASP A 735 35.85 -34.85 4.70
C ASP A 735 36.30 -34.11 5.98
N ASP A 736 35.74 -32.94 6.30
CA ASP A 736 36.17 -32.01 7.34
C ASP A 736 35.21 -31.90 8.55
N THR A 737 34.07 -32.58 8.52
CA THR A 737 33.05 -32.51 9.58
C THR A 737 33.38 -33.44 10.75
N LYS A 738 33.56 -32.90 11.96
CA LYS A 738 33.78 -33.69 13.19
C LYS A 738 32.54 -34.48 13.62
N ALA A 739 31.40 -33.82 13.76
CA ALA A 739 30.11 -34.40 14.11
C ALA A 739 28.98 -33.67 13.37
N TYR A 740 28.11 -34.42 12.69
CA TYR A 740 27.04 -33.83 11.89
C TYR A 740 25.88 -33.30 12.73
N LEU A 741 25.45 -34.05 13.74
CA LEU A 741 24.29 -33.72 14.56
C LEU A 741 24.66 -33.77 16.04
N ASN A 742 24.51 -32.65 16.74
CA ASN A 742 24.80 -32.54 18.17
C ASN A 742 23.55 -32.08 18.94
N ALA A 743 23.19 -32.81 20.00
CA ALA A 743 22.14 -32.43 20.95
C ALA A 743 22.68 -32.31 22.39
N LYS A 744 22.10 -31.40 23.17
CA LYS A 744 22.28 -31.39 24.64
C LYS A 744 21.36 -32.38 25.33
N GLU A 745 20.15 -32.55 24.80
CA GLU A 745 19.16 -33.48 25.32
C GLU A 745 19.22 -34.84 24.61
N VAL A 746 18.42 -35.79 25.09
CA VAL A 746 18.31 -37.13 24.51
C VAL A 746 17.78 -37.08 23.07
N ILE A 747 18.21 -38.02 22.23
CA ILE A 747 17.65 -38.23 20.88
C ILE A 747 16.81 -39.51 20.89
N ASN A 748 15.57 -39.43 20.39
CA ASN A 748 14.69 -40.59 20.25
C ASN A 748 15.01 -41.37 18.96
N LEU A 749 15.13 -42.69 19.07
CA LEU A 749 15.28 -43.62 17.95
C LEU A 749 14.32 -44.80 18.12
N SER A 750 13.67 -45.22 17.04
CA SER A 750 12.78 -46.37 17.03
C SER A 750 13.27 -47.45 16.06
N LYS A 751 12.68 -48.64 16.15
CA LYS A 751 12.96 -49.74 15.21
C LYS A 751 12.57 -49.41 13.77
N ASP A 752 11.66 -48.45 13.59
CA ASP A 752 11.16 -48.01 12.29
C ASP A 752 12.00 -46.85 11.72
N SER A 753 12.91 -46.30 12.53
CA SER A 753 13.83 -45.24 12.09
C SER A 753 14.83 -45.72 11.05
N SER A 754 15.36 -44.82 10.23
CA SER A 754 16.44 -45.13 9.29
C SER A 754 17.59 -44.15 9.41
N ILE A 755 18.83 -44.63 9.35
CA ILE A 755 20.04 -43.80 9.22
C ILE A 755 20.67 -44.13 7.87
N ASN A 756 20.62 -43.19 6.93
CA ASN A 756 21.13 -43.35 5.57
C ASN A 756 22.36 -42.46 5.35
N VAL A 757 23.38 -42.98 4.68
CA VAL A 757 24.64 -42.27 4.46
C VAL A 757 24.92 -42.18 2.97
N TYR A 758 25.23 -40.98 2.51
CA TYR A 758 25.51 -40.65 1.12
C TYR A 758 26.88 -39.97 1.00
N THR A 759 27.57 -40.22 -0.11
CA THR A 759 28.91 -39.70 -0.40
C THR A 759 29.03 -39.32 -1.88
N ASN A 760 29.99 -38.45 -2.20
CA ASN A 760 30.33 -38.03 -3.56
C ASN A 760 31.53 -38.81 -4.16
N ASN A 761 31.79 -40.02 -3.66
CA ASN A 761 32.80 -41.01 -4.12
C ASN A 761 34.24 -40.89 -3.59
N ASN A 762 34.57 -39.90 -2.75
CA ASN A 762 35.96 -39.69 -2.26
C ASN A 762 36.25 -40.22 -0.84
N ALA A 763 35.23 -40.53 -0.03
CA ALA A 763 35.42 -41.04 1.32
C ALA A 763 35.24 -42.56 1.36
N LYS A 764 36.36 -43.32 1.36
CA LYS A 764 36.41 -44.76 1.66
C LYS A 764 37.31 -44.99 2.87
N ASN A 765 37.04 -46.02 3.67
CA ASN A 765 37.84 -46.37 4.86
C ASN A 765 38.01 -45.23 5.88
N LYS A 766 36.97 -44.41 6.07
CA LYS A 766 36.93 -43.32 7.05
C LYS A 766 35.78 -43.52 8.02
N SER A 767 35.95 -43.03 9.25
CA SER A 767 34.91 -43.03 10.27
C SER A 767 34.48 -41.61 10.60
N PHE A 768 33.18 -41.38 10.76
CA PHE A 768 32.61 -40.08 11.07
C PHE A 768 31.61 -40.20 12.21
N ILE A 769 31.53 -39.19 13.08
CA ILE A 769 30.45 -39.10 14.07
C ILE A 769 29.22 -38.54 13.35
N LEU A 770 28.16 -39.34 13.23
CA LEU A 770 26.91 -38.89 12.63
C LEU A 770 26.07 -38.11 13.64
N MET A 771 25.92 -38.67 14.84
CA MET A 771 25.08 -38.11 15.90
C MET A 771 25.82 -38.17 17.24
N GLN A 772 25.68 -37.12 18.04
CA GLN A 772 26.18 -37.03 19.40
C GLN A 772 25.12 -36.38 20.30
N SER A 773 24.87 -36.96 21.46
CA SER A 773 23.98 -36.40 22.49
C SER A 773 24.67 -36.38 23.85
N GLU A 774 24.61 -35.24 24.56
CA GLU A 774 25.18 -35.13 25.91
C GLU A 774 24.47 -36.05 26.93
N LYS A 775 23.20 -36.38 26.71
CA LYS A 775 22.38 -37.29 27.55
C LYS A 775 22.12 -38.67 26.94
N GLY A 776 22.64 -38.95 25.74
CA GLY A 776 22.51 -40.24 25.06
C GLY A 776 21.20 -40.41 24.28
N PHE A 777 20.78 -41.66 24.07
CA PHE A 777 19.64 -41.99 23.21
C PHE A 777 18.54 -42.69 24.00
N VAL A 778 17.29 -42.52 23.56
CA VAL A 778 16.10 -43.18 24.13
C VAL A 778 15.31 -43.91 23.06
N ASP A 779 14.59 -44.95 23.44
CA ASP A 779 13.69 -45.67 22.53
C ASP A 779 12.31 -45.00 22.38
N ALA A 780 11.45 -45.64 21.58
CA ALA A 780 10.05 -45.28 21.37
C ALA A 780 9.22 -45.09 22.66
N ASN A 781 9.62 -45.69 23.78
CA ASN A 781 8.96 -45.61 25.08
C ASN A 781 9.69 -44.66 26.05
N ASN A 782 10.60 -43.82 25.54
CA ASN A 782 11.49 -42.95 26.32
C ASN A 782 12.44 -43.68 27.28
N LYS A 783 12.71 -44.98 27.07
CA LYS A 783 13.69 -45.72 27.87
C LYS A 783 15.10 -45.39 27.37
N HIS A 784 15.99 -45.00 28.29
CA HIS A 784 17.42 -44.80 27.99
C HIS A 784 18.08 -46.08 27.48
N LEU A 785 18.84 -45.93 26.40
CA LEU A 785 19.56 -47.02 25.74
C LEU A 785 21.03 -47.04 26.19
N ASN A 786 21.46 -48.15 26.78
CA ASN A 786 22.88 -48.40 27.03
C ASN A 786 23.60 -48.79 25.72
N GLN A 787 24.93 -48.97 25.78
CA GLN A 787 25.73 -49.27 24.59
C GLN A 787 25.25 -50.53 23.84
N LYS A 788 24.90 -51.60 24.56
CA LYS A 788 24.46 -52.87 23.97
C LYS A 788 23.09 -52.75 23.33
N ASP A 789 22.15 -52.11 24.04
CA ASP A 789 20.78 -51.91 23.56
C ASP A 789 20.76 -51.00 22.32
N LEU A 790 21.55 -49.92 22.34
CA LEU A 790 21.68 -49.02 21.18
C LEU A 790 22.35 -49.72 19.99
N GLN A 791 23.42 -50.50 20.21
CA GLN A 791 24.08 -51.23 19.12
C GLN A 791 23.12 -52.23 18.45
N SER A 792 22.33 -52.96 19.23
CA SER A 792 21.30 -53.88 18.74
C SER A 792 20.22 -53.15 17.92
N LEU A 793 19.78 -51.96 18.38
CA LEU A 793 18.83 -51.14 17.63
C LEU A 793 19.42 -50.67 16.29
N LEU A 794 20.70 -50.28 16.25
CA LEU A 794 21.36 -49.85 15.01
C LEU A 794 21.47 -50.96 13.96
N GLU A 795 21.61 -52.23 14.35
CA GLU A 795 21.58 -53.38 13.43
C GLU A 795 20.21 -53.54 12.73
N THR A 796 19.14 -53.05 13.36
CA THR A 796 17.79 -52.98 12.77
C THR A 796 17.65 -51.73 11.91
N ILE A 797 18.00 -50.55 12.44
CA ILE A 797 17.88 -49.25 11.76
C ILE A 797 18.69 -49.20 10.45
N THR A 798 19.85 -49.86 10.40
CA THR A 798 20.70 -49.89 9.18
C THR A 798 20.09 -50.65 8.02
N LYS A 799 19.12 -51.55 8.28
CA LYS A 799 18.38 -52.27 7.24
C LYS A 799 17.23 -51.44 6.67
N ASN A 800 16.73 -50.47 7.44
CA ASN A 800 15.71 -49.55 6.98
C ASN A 800 16.33 -48.57 5.97
N ASN A 801 15.65 -48.38 4.84
CA ASN A 801 16.16 -47.55 3.75
C ASN A 801 15.17 -46.45 3.41
N GLN A 802 15.65 -45.21 3.41
CA GLN A 802 14.89 -44.04 2.96
C GLN A 802 15.68 -43.30 1.88
N SER A 803 15.04 -43.09 0.74
CA SER A 803 15.61 -42.28 -0.34
C SER A 803 15.71 -40.81 0.07
N LEU A 804 16.64 -40.07 -0.51
CA LEU A 804 16.64 -38.61 -0.40
C LEU A 804 15.36 -38.02 -0.98
N HIS A 805 14.92 -36.91 -0.41
CA HIS A 805 13.76 -36.17 -0.92
C HIS A 805 13.98 -35.75 -2.38
N LYS A 806 12.94 -35.83 -3.22
CA LYS A 806 12.99 -35.56 -4.67
C LYS A 806 13.54 -34.17 -5.05
N ASN A 807 13.43 -33.20 -4.14
CA ASN A 807 13.91 -31.83 -4.37
C ASN A 807 15.43 -31.68 -4.16
N ILE A 808 16.12 -32.68 -3.62
CA ILE A 808 17.57 -32.65 -3.44
C ILE A 808 18.26 -33.01 -4.74
N LYS A 809 18.91 -32.03 -5.37
CA LYS A 809 19.61 -32.18 -6.66
C LYS A 809 21.10 -32.53 -6.53
N ALA A 810 21.59 -32.84 -5.33
CA ALA A 810 22.98 -33.17 -5.09
C ALA A 810 23.37 -34.48 -5.82
N LYS A 811 24.50 -34.47 -6.55
CA LYS A 811 25.05 -35.66 -7.20
C LYS A 811 25.77 -36.54 -6.17
N VAL A 812 25.02 -37.38 -5.47
CA VAL A 812 25.53 -38.24 -4.39
C VAL A 812 25.07 -39.68 -4.55
N GLN A 813 25.85 -40.63 -4.04
CA GLN A 813 25.54 -42.06 -4.05
C GLN A 813 25.42 -42.58 -2.62
N LYS A 814 24.55 -43.57 -2.40
CA LYS A 814 24.44 -44.22 -1.08
C LYS A 814 25.73 -44.98 -0.79
N ALA A 815 26.33 -44.69 0.36
CA ALA A 815 27.58 -45.31 0.79
C ALA A 815 27.36 -46.75 1.27
N LYS A 816 28.40 -47.57 1.22
CA LYS A 816 28.48 -48.84 1.97
C LYS A 816 29.09 -48.54 3.34
N TYR A 817 28.38 -48.87 4.42
CA TYR A 817 28.80 -48.52 5.77
C TYR A 817 28.31 -49.50 6.83
N THR A 818 28.93 -49.43 8.00
CA THR A 818 28.45 -50.00 9.26
C THR A 818 28.28 -48.88 10.30
N LEU A 819 27.42 -49.10 11.30
CA LEU A 819 27.25 -48.18 12.43
C LEU A 819 27.76 -48.81 13.72
N SER A 820 28.45 -48.01 14.53
CA SER A 820 28.98 -48.41 15.84
C SER A 820 28.68 -47.37 16.91
N VAL A 821 28.47 -47.82 18.15
CA VAL A 821 28.20 -46.96 19.32
C VAL A 821 29.47 -46.69 20.12
N SER A 822 29.67 -45.45 20.58
CA SER A 822 30.75 -45.10 21.50
C SER A 822 30.64 -45.81 22.86
N LYS A 823 31.74 -45.92 23.59
CA LYS A 823 31.79 -46.61 24.90
C LYS A 823 30.84 -46.00 25.94
N ASP A 824 30.60 -44.70 25.89
CA ASP A 824 29.70 -43.97 26.78
C ASP A 824 28.23 -43.96 26.29
N ALA A 825 27.94 -44.63 25.16
CA ALA A 825 26.64 -44.64 24.50
C ALA A 825 26.10 -43.25 24.10
N LYS A 826 26.99 -42.25 23.95
CA LYS A 826 26.62 -40.86 23.60
C LYS A 826 26.81 -40.50 22.14
N SER A 827 27.47 -41.36 21.35
CA SER A 827 27.75 -41.09 19.93
C SER A 827 27.45 -42.29 19.04
N ILE A 828 26.89 -42.01 17.86
CA ILE A 828 26.74 -42.96 16.76
C ILE A 828 27.77 -42.62 15.69
N VAL A 829 28.65 -43.58 15.40
CA VAL A 829 29.75 -43.47 14.46
C VAL A 829 29.44 -44.31 13.23
N VAL A 830 29.63 -43.74 12.04
CA VAL A 830 29.63 -44.48 10.78
C VAL A 830 31.05 -44.89 10.42
N ASN A 831 31.22 -46.12 9.96
CA ASN A 831 32.47 -46.62 9.38
C ASN A 831 32.20 -46.95 7.91
N LEU A 832 32.87 -46.24 7.00
CA LEU A 832 32.75 -46.45 5.55
C LEU A 832 33.63 -47.62 5.12
N ASN A 833 33.05 -48.53 4.31
CA ASN A 833 33.71 -49.73 3.80
C ASN A 833 34.32 -49.54 2.40
#